data_AF-A0A947HN92-F1
#
_entry.id   AF-A0A947HN92-F1
#
_cell.length_a   1.000
_cell.length_b   1.000
_cell.length_c   1.000
_cell.angle_alpha   90.00
_cell.angle_beta   90.00
_cell.angle_gamma   90.00
#
_symmetry.space_group_name_H-M   'P 1'
#
loop_
_entity.id
_entity.type
_entity.pdbx_description
1 polymer ?
#
loop_
_entity_poly.entity_id
_entity_poly.type
_entity_poly.pdbx_seq_one_letter_code
_entity_poly.pdbx_strand_id
1 'polypeptide(L)'
;MQNSLALGLIAAFVSLASPSLAAEPAACLSPNPTTWPLPSRPYFMLAVDTSGSMTANVGVTPIPSSCGYGTRRLDHLRCALKNTIQSFSGQVNFGMATFARNMTGCNPECTTCTYSDYPDNATSPGCGSGIDTARRGGFIRVPMLQDSFWNATPPPDNTASLLEWVDNSCANNREVFPDGLTPLNGILADMARYFSPSGWTAQDNSVTYASPLAAQDLAGAGVNGGTACRSINIILVTDGAETCDSPQAAANIAAQMYANGVTVDGKTFKIRTHVINFIGGSQTESDAIAAAGGTVGSLFTDNEAALAVALSTVIARASAAELCDNADNNCNGCTDEGFTHYCNVGQTCCAWVTPAQRAACMATWAASVTQVNPDGDRTKLPCTSVDAASLSTTWLCRDPSDTCDGVDNNCARGVDENTKPCGSPSHCPATEVCNGEDDDCDGQIDEGACTTCIPTAEICDGCDNDCDGRADDGVAPVPCGVGASNCAGIASCKPEQPVPAGGCVIGAGWLPCANAPVPEFCDGEDNDCDGAVDEGTSPAPCEPVGAPGGLVFGAMSQCKQGSLDCGGVCKGFVGPSAERCDGIDNDCNGQVDEGASGLNEPCGLAAAPCAAGTTQCVNGAVVCQGGVRPAAEVCDGIDNDCDGAVDDAPLADAPLGGSSGCWTLPGDCCAGPGGLAWCPPVGATCGGSGSLRPGCHAGIATCANGSWTCTGAALPSGEMCDGLDNDCNGTVDDAASGVGDPCGMSEGLCEAGMRECVSGQLVCASTGPAGEICNGLDDDCDGVADEELPEGVACAVSYDVGVFPGERTGGVCRTGRRGCIQGAEVCIGAVGPTSEQCNGLDDDCDGFVDETGPAPDGVEGAVTDGVAIGGVCGETVGACVSGIWACLDGFARCEGELVPRAETCNGVDDDCDEAVDEPSDPAICGAESICILQMGSASVCAASCGTGCAYGEKCGLGYTSFDVVPVPNVCLPDPAPECVAVP
;
A
#
# COMPACT_ATOMS: atom_id res chain seq x y z
N MET A 1 15.84 69.18 29.34
CA MET A 1 14.66 69.88 29.90
C MET A 1 13.45 68.98 29.74
N GLN A 2 12.45 69.10 30.59
CA GLN A 2 11.29 68.18 30.64
C GLN A 2 10.34 68.40 29.46
N ASN A 3 9.70 67.33 28.96
CA ASN A 3 8.31 67.07 29.33
C ASN A 3 7.86 65.66 28.92
N SER A 4 7.06 65.06 29.81
CA SER A 4 6.47 63.73 29.64
C SER A 4 5.06 63.83 29.04
N LEU A 5 4.65 62.83 28.27
CA LEU A 5 3.25 62.47 28.12
C LEU A 5 3.17 60.96 27.89
N ALA A 6 2.48 60.27 28.78
CA ALA A 6 2.27 58.83 28.72
C ALA A 6 1.01 58.52 27.91
N LEU A 7 1.07 57.52 27.04
CA LEU A 7 -0.11 56.79 26.56
C LEU A 7 -0.03 55.37 27.12
N GLY A 8 -1.04 54.98 27.89
CA GLY A 8 -1.12 53.62 28.44
C GLY A 8 -1.63 52.62 27.41
N LEU A 9 -1.10 51.40 27.43
CA LEU A 9 -1.77 50.27 26.81
C LEU A 9 -3.07 49.99 27.59
N ILE A 10 -4.20 50.28 26.97
CA ILE A 10 -5.47 49.65 27.34
C ILE A 10 -5.48 48.29 26.63
N ALA A 11 -5.11 47.24 27.35
CA ALA A 11 -5.36 45.87 26.91
C ALA A 11 -6.87 45.61 26.98
N ALA A 12 -7.57 45.91 25.88
CA ALA A 12 -8.95 45.49 25.72
C ALA A 12 -8.96 43.96 25.60
N PHE A 13 -9.25 43.27 26.72
CA PHE A 13 -9.71 41.89 26.69
C PHE A 13 -11.07 41.87 25.98
N VAL A 14 -11.03 41.81 24.65
CA VAL A 14 -12.17 41.31 23.88
C VAL A 14 -12.32 39.86 24.29
N SER A 15 -13.36 39.61 25.09
CA SER A 15 -13.87 38.27 25.28
C SER A 15 -14.21 37.72 23.90
N LEU A 16 -13.35 36.86 23.37
CA LEU A 16 -13.72 35.92 22.33
C LEU A 16 -14.75 34.98 22.95
N ALA A 17 -16.01 35.41 22.96
CA ALA A 17 -17.12 34.48 23.02
C ALA A 17 -16.91 33.54 21.82
N SER A 18 -16.73 32.26 22.11
CA SER A 18 -16.88 31.21 21.11
C SER A 18 -18.19 31.47 20.35
N PRO A 19 -18.25 31.28 19.02
CA PRO A 19 -19.53 31.37 18.32
C PRO A 19 -20.50 30.44 19.03
N SER A 20 -21.58 30.99 19.57
CA SER A 20 -22.70 30.20 20.05
C SER A 20 -23.19 29.42 18.84
N LEU A 21 -23.10 28.09 18.90
CA LEU A 21 -23.71 27.20 17.92
C LEU A 21 -25.17 27.63 17.77
N ALA A 22 -25.52 28.06 16.55
CA ALA A 22 -26.89 28.48 16.27
C ALA A 22 -27.78 27.24 16.35
N ALA A 23 -28.99 27.40 16.89
CA ALA A 23 -29.96 26.32 16.88
C ALA A 23 -30.37 26.02 15.44
N GLU A 24 -30.58 24.73 15.13
CA GLU A 24 -31.07 24.32 13.82
C GLU A 24 -32.40 25.01 13.49
N PRO A 25 -32.62 25.37 12.21
CA PRO A 25 -33.91 25.81 11.73
C PRO A 25 -35.02 24.79 12.07
N ALA A 26 -36.20 25.29 12.45
CA ALA A 26 -37.37 24.42 12.72
C ALA A 26 -37.78 23.54 11.53
N ALA A 27 -37.34 23.90 10.31
CA ALA A 27 -37.45 23.08 9.10
C ALA A 27 -36.71 21.75 9.22
N CYS A 28 -35.47 21.75 9.73
CA CYS A 28 -34.62 20.56 9.88
C CYS A 28 -35.18 19.55 10.91
N LEU A 29 -35.96 20.05 11.87
CA LEU A 29 -36.63 19.25 12.91
C LEU A 29 -37.94 18.59 12.45
N SER A 30 -38.36 18.83 11.21
CA SER A 30 -39.65 18.35 10.71
C SER A 30 -39.58 16.89 10.28
N PRO A 31 -40.57 16.03 10.60
CA PRO A 31 -40.72 14.72 9.95
C PRO A 31 -41.26 14.84 8.51
N ASN A 32 -41.57 16.07 8.06
CA ASN A 32 -41.97 16.51 6.72
C ASN A 32 -40.85 16.68 5.67
N PRO A 33 -40.53 15.75 4.73
CA PRO A 33 -39.51 15.99 3.70
C PRO A 33 -39.75 17.24 2.85
N THR A 34 -41.01 17.58 2.58
CA THR A 34 -41.39 18.79 1.80
C THR A 34 -41.15 20.11 2.53
N THR A 35 -40.85 20.06 3.84
CA THR A 35 -40.53 21.23 4.65
C THR A 35 -39.05 21.36 4.94
N TRP A 36 -38.23 20.38 4.53
CA TRP A 36 -36.78 20.51 4.61
C TRP A 36 -36.29 21.50 3.56
N PRO A 37 -35.21 22.22 3.86
CA PRO A 37 -34.51 23.00 2.85
C PRO A 37 -33.90 22.09 1.77
N LEU A 38 -33.83 22.59 0.53
CA LEU A 38 -33.35 21.79 -0.59
C LEU A 38 -31.85 21.46 -0.49
N PRO A 39 -31.42 20.25 -0.89
CA PRO A 39 -30.01 19.89 -1.02
C PRO A 39 -29.20 20.90 -1.83
N SER A 40 -27.96 21.13 -1.39
CA SER A 40 -27.07 22.06 -2.05
C SER A 40 -26.59 21.50 -3.38
N ARG A 41 -26.97 22.18 -4.46
CA ARG A 41 -26.61 21.83 -5.85
C ARG A 41 -25.09 21.59 -6.00
N PRO A 42 -24.63 20.40 -6.43
CA PRO A 42 -23.21 20.18 -6.70
C PRO A 42 -22.77 21.05 -7.89
N TYR A 43 -21.50 21.46 -7.87
CA TYR A 43 -20.91 22.35 -8.86
C TYR A 43 -20.17 21.54 -9.93
N PHE A 44 -20.48 21.84 -11.19
CA PHE A 44 -19.91 21.18 -12.36
C PHE A 44 -19.40 22.19 -13.39
N MET A 45 -18.08 22.30 -13.51
CA MET A 45 -17.47 23.05 -14.61
C MET A 45 -17.26 22.14 -15.81
N LEU A 46 -17.99 22.39 -16.89
CA LEU A 46 -17.81 21.74 -18.19
C LEU A 46 -16.58 22.35 -18.88
N ALA A 47 -15.46 21.65 -18.84
CA ALA A 47 -14.24 22.00 -19.58
C ALA A 47 -14.26 21.27 -20.93
N VAL A 48 -14.58 22.01 -21.99
CA VAL A 48 -14.85 21.44 -23.32
C VAL A 48 -13.64 21.60 -24.24
N ASP A 49 -13.17 20.48 -24.78
CA ASP A 49 -12.20 20.45 -25.87
C ASP A 49 -12.81 21.07 -27.14
N THR A 50 -12.16 22.13 -27.60
CA THR A 50 -12.48 22.89 -28.81
C THR A 50 -11.35 22.83 -29.83
N SER A 51 -10.55 21.77 -29.84
CA SER A 51 -9.44 21.57 -30.78
C SER A 51 -9.93 21.15 -32.17
N GLY A 52 -9.01 21.14 -33.14
CA GLY A 52 -9.31 20.71 -34.51
C GLY A 52 -9.62 19.20 -34.63
N SER A 53 -9.18 18.34 -33.71
CA SER A 53 -9.48 16.90 -33.76
C SER A 53 -10.97 16.62 -33.55
N MET A 54 -11.67 17.47 -32.80
CA MET A 54 -13.12 17.39 -32.57
C MET A 54 -13.97 17.54 -33.85
N THR A 55 -13.35 17.88 -35.00
CA THR A 55 -13.97 17.79 -36.34
C THR A 55 -14.10 16.36 -36.88
N ALA A 56 -13.42 15.38 -36.28
CA ALA A 56 -13.52 13.98 -36.70
C ALA A 56 -14.94 13.45 -36.53
N ASN A 57 -15.37 12.58 -37.46
CA ASN A 57 -16.64 11.89 -37.34
C ASN A 57 -16.61 10.86 -36.19
N VAL A 58 -17.78 10.61 -35.60
CA VAL A 58 -17.96 9.49 -34.67
C VAL A 58 -17.67 8.14 -35.33
N GLY A 59 -17.07 7.21 -34.59
CA GLY A 59 -16.52 5.94 -35.12
C GLY A 59 -17.55 4.85 -35.43
N VAL A 60 -18.84 5.12 -35.23
CA VAL A 60 -19.93 4.15 -35.26
C VAL A 60 -20.71 4.18 -36.58
N THR A 61 -21.16 3.01 -37.04
CA THR A 61 -21.99 2.88 -38.25
C THR A 61 -23.21 1.97 -38.00
N PRO A 62 -24.45 2.36 -38.36
CA PRO A 62 -24.84 3.68 -38.87
C PRO A 62 -24.56 4.82 -37.87
N ILE A 63 -24.32 6.02 -38.37
CA ILE A 63 -24.01 7.18 -37.52
C ILE A 63 -25.27 7.57 -36.74
N PRO A 64 -25.23 7.65 -35.39
CA PRO A 64 -26.37 8.06 -34.58
C PRO A 64 -26.84 9.48 -34.90
N SER A 65 -28.04 9.83 -34.42
CA SER A 65 -28.46 11.23 -34.40
C SER A 65 -27.57 12.06 -33.46
N SER A 66 -27.57 13.37 -33.68
CA SER A 66 -26.81 14.39 -32.94
C SER A 66 -27.69 15.64 -32.76
N CYS A 67 -28.96 15.47 -32.40
CA CYS A 67 -29.99 16.51 -32.50
C CYS A 67 -30.19 17.06 -33.94
N GLY A 68 -29.63 16.37 -34.96
CA GLY A 68 -29.58 16.85 -36.34
C GLY A 68 -28.43 17.82 -36.64
N TYR A 69 -27.47 18.00 -35.73
CA TYR A 69 -26.40 19.00 -35.85
C TYR A 69 -25.28 18.58 -36.80
N GLY A 70 -25.02 17.29 -36.96
CA GLY A 70 -24.00 16.76 -37.88
C GLY A 70 -23.54 15.35 -37.53
N THR A 71 -22.28 15.02 -37.83
CA THR A 71 -21.69 13.68 -37.60
C THR A 71 -20.35 13.74 -36.86
N ARG A 72 -19.88 14.94 -36.51
CA ARG A 72 -18.57 15.16 -35.87
C ARG A 72 -18.69 14.96 -34.37
N ARG A 73 -17.60 14.59 -33.69
CA ARG A 73 -17.52 14.47 -32.23
C ARG A 73 -18.12 15.69 -31.53
N LEU A 74 -17.82 16.89 -32.03
CA LEU A 74 -18.39 18.13 -31.48
C LEU A 74 -19.91 18.29 -31.70
N ASP A 75 -20.47 17.79 -32.80
CA ASP A 75 -21.92 17.87 -33.06
C ASP A 75 -22.68 17.00 -32.05
N HIS A 76 -22.17 15.80 -31.78
CA HIS A 76 -22.68 14.92 -30.73
C HIS A 76 -22.44 15.50 -29.32
N LEU A 77 -21.31 16.17 -29.08
CA LEU A 77 -21.03 16.86 -27.82
C LEU A 77 -22.03 17.98 -27.55
N ARG A 78 -22.30 18.87 -28.51
CA ARG A 78 -23.28 19.96 -28.38
C ARG A 78 -24.66 19.41 -28.01
N CYS A 79 -25.11 18.37 -28.74
CA CYS A 79 -26.41 17.74 -28.47
C CYS A 79 -26.46 17.07 -27.08
N ALA A 80 -25.44 16.28 -26.70
CA ALA A 80 -25.40 15.64 -25.40
C ALA A 80 -25.33 16.65 -24.24
N LEU A 81 -24.53 17.71 -24.38
CA LEU A 81 -24.47 18.80 -23.40
C LEU A 81 -25.80 19.54 -23.30
N LYS A 82 -26.43 19.90 -24.44
CA LYS A 82 -27.75 20.53 -24.46
C LYS A 82 -28.78 19.70 -23.67
N ASN A 83 -28.91 18.42 -24.01
CA ASN A 83 -29.85 17.51 -23.35
C ASN A 83 -29.52 17.41 -21.84
N THR A 84 -28.25 17.22 -21.47
CA THR A 84 -27.80 17.16 -20.07
C THR A 84 -28.10 18.45 -19.29
N ILE A 85 -27.80 19.61 -19.88
CA ILE A 85 -28.03 20.94 -19.26
C ILE A 85 -29.53 21.16 -19.03
N GLN A 86 -30.39 20.73 -19.96
CA GLN A 86 -31.84 20.80 -19.82
C GLN A 86 -32.35 19.83 -18.73
N SER A 87 -31.96 18.54 -18.77
CA SER A 87 -32.42 17.51 -17.82
C SER A 87 -32.01 17.77 -16.36
N PHE A 88 -30.81 18.30 -16.13
CA PHE A 88 -30.29 18.57 -14.78
C PHE A 88 -30.40 20.05 -14.34
N SER A 89 -31.08 20.88 -15.14
CA SER A 89 -31.37 22.27 -14.77
C SER A 89 -32.11 22.32 -13.43
N GLY A 90 -31.67 23.19 -12.53
CA GLY A 90 -32.23 23.33 -11.19
C GLY A 90 -31.89 22.22 -10.18
N GLN A 91 -31.20 21.15 -10.59
CA GLN A 91 -30.68 20.09 -9.70
C GLN A 91 -29.18 20.27 -9.42
N VAL A 92 -28.42 20.77 -10.40
CA VAL A 92 -26.99 21.05 -10.27
C VAL A 92 -26.67 22.48 -10.75
N ASN A 93 -25.43 22.95 -10.51
CA ASN A 93 -24.97 24.24 -10.99
C ASN A 93 -23.85 24.03 -12.01
N PHE A 94 -24.10 24.43 -13.26
CA PHE A 94 -23.15 24.27 -14.35
C PHE A 94 -22.37 25.55 -14.63
N GLY A 95 -21.09 25.40 -14.94
CA GLY A 95 -20.29 26.40 -15.65
C GLY A 95 -19.79 25.81 -16.97
N MET A 96 -19.33 26.66 -17.88
CA MET A 96 -18.70 26.21 -19.11
C MET A 96 -17.42 26.99 -19.41
N ALA A 97 -16.36 26.26 -19.73
CA ALA A 97 -15.11 26.77 -20.26
C ALA A 97 -14.74 26.04 -21.56
N THR A 98 -14.17 26.77 -22.51
CA THR A 98 -13.57 26.23 -23.74
C THR A 98 -12.08 26.55 -23.76
N PHE A 99 -11.35 26.13 -24.79
CA PHE A 99 -10.02 26.72 -25.01
C PHE A 99 -10.10 28.23 -25.33
N ALA A 100 -8.97 28.91 -25.13
CA ALA A 100 -8.79 30.36 -25.27
C ALA A 100 -8.75 30.83 -26.75
N ARG A 101 -9.87 30.64 -27.46
CA ARG A 101 -10.12 31.07 -28.85
C ARG A 101 -11.38 31.93 -28.89
N ASN A 102 -11.43 33.02 -29.64
CA ASN A 102 -12.64 33.82 -29.82
C ASN A 102 -13.32 33.52 -31.16
N MET A 103 -14.62 33.75 -31.24
CA MET A 103 -15.42 33.62 -32.45
C MET A 103 -16.19 34.93 -32.68
N THR A 104 -16.07 35.50 -33.89
CA THR A 104 -16.65 36.82 -34.22
C THR A 104 -17.09 36.91 -35.68
N GLY A 105 -18.02 37.82 -35.98
CA GLY A 105 -18.48 38.07 -37.35
C GLY A 105 -19.24 36.90 -37.99
N CYS A 106 -19.89 36.05 -37.18
CA CYS A 106 -20.59 34.86 -37.62
C CYS A 106 -21.90 35.12 -38.36
N ASN A 107 -22.26 34.20 -39.25
CA ASN A 107 -23.65 33.97 -39.67
C ASN A 107 -24.30 32.87 -38.80
N PRO A 108 -25.65 32.76 -38.78
CA PRO A 108 -26.35 31.76 -37.94
C PRO A 108 -25.93 30.32 -38.18
N GLU A 109 -25.55 29.96 -39.42
CA GLU A 109 -25.16 28.61 -39.84
C GLU A 109 -23.70 28.25 -39.50
N CYS A 110 -22.96 29.14 -38.81
CA CYS A 110 -21.53 28.97 -38.48
C CYS A 110 -20.57 28.81 -39.70
N THR A 111 -21.04 29.03 -40.93
CA THR A 111 -20.25 28.82 -42.16
C THR A 111 -19.33 29.98 -42.51
N THR A 112 -19.59 31.19 -41.99
CA THR A 112 -18.73 32.37 -42.17
C THR A 112 -18.47 33.01 -40.81
N CYS A 113 -17.42 32.56 -40.11
CA CYS A 113 -16.97 33.08 -38.82
C CYS A 113 -15.49 33.47 -38.88
N THR A 114 -15.08 34.44 -38.08
CA THR A 114 -13.68 34.81 -37.85
C THR A 114 -13.26 34.30 -36.48
N TYR A 115 -12.27 33.41 -36.46
CA TYR A 115 -11.68 32.87 -35.25
C TYR A 115 -10.37 33.60 -34.94
N SER A 116 -10.14 33.96 -33.68
CA SER A 116 -8.88 34.56 -33.22
C SER A 116 -8.40 33.93 -31.92
N ASP A 117 -7.10 34.03 -31.69
CA ASP A 117 -6.48 33.54 -30.45
C ASP A 117 -6.77 34.51 -29.31
N TYR A 118 -7.00 34.02 -28.09
CA TYR A 118 -7.28 34.90 -26.97
C TYR A 118 -6.01 35.13 -26.13
N PRO A 119 -5.46 36.36 -26.00
CA PRO A 119 -5.83 37.62 -26.66
C PRO A 119 -4.82 38.06 -27.73
N ASP A 120 -5.16 37.85 -29.00
CA ASP A 120 -4.66 38.44 -30.26
C ASP A 120 -3.13 38.64 -30.47
N ASN A 121 -2.25 38.11 -29.60
CA ASN A 121 -0.79 38.29 -29.76
C ASN A 121 0.08 37.21 -29.08
N ALA A 122 -0.26 35.94 -29.25
CA ALA A 122 0.68 34.84 -29.07
C ALA A 122 0.69 33.99 -30.36
N THR A 123 1.87 33.62 -30.86
CA THR A 123 2.00 32.70 -32.01
C THR A 123 1.61 31.25 -31.68
N SER A 124 1.13 31.00 -30.46
CA SER A 124 0.57 29.76 -29.96
C SER A 124 -0.42 30.08 -28.82
N PRO A 125 -1.76 30.01 -29.02
CA PRO A 125 -2.74 30.18 -27.96
C PRO A 125 -2.61 29.04 -26.93
N GLY A 126 -2.60 29.34 -25.63
CA GLY A 126 -2.46 28.34 -24.57
C GLY A 126 -1.09 27.63 -24.47
N CYS A 127 -0.38 27.41 -25.58
CA CYS A 127 0.90 26.67 -25.62
C CYS A 127 2.16 27.51 -25.28
N GLY A 128 2.06 28.45 -24.32
CA GLY A 128 3.18 29.30 -23.93
C GLY A 128 4.29 28.53 -23.22
N SER A 129 5.57 28.81 -23.52
CA SER A 129 6.72 28.16 -22.88
C SER A 129 6.87 28.54 -21.39
N GLY A 130 6.73 27.57 -20.47
CA GLY A 130 7.04 27.72 -19.05
C GLY A 130 5.99 27.15 -18.08
N ILE A 131 6.42 26.29 -17.16
CA ILE A 131 5.59 25.44 -16.26
C ILE A 131 4.86 26.16 -15.10
N ASP A 132 4.46 27.42 -15.25
CA ASP A 132 3.88 28.24 -14.17
C ASP A 132 2.35 28.48 -14.32
N THR A 133 1.73 28.72 -13.16
CA THR A 133 0.37 29.23 -12.91
C THR A 133 0.00 30.53 -13.64
N ALA A 134 0.86 31.06 -14.51
CA ALA A 134 0.56 32.14 -15.46
C ALA A 134 -0.03 31.65 -16.81
N ARG A 135 -0.01 30.35 -17.10
CA ARG A 135 -0.53 29.76 -18.35
C ARG A 135 -2.05 29.88 -18.49
N ARG A 136 -2.52 30.80 -19.33
CA ARG A 136 -3.94 30.95 -19.68
C ARG A 136 -4.23 30.24 -21.01
N GLY A 137 -5.01 29.17 -20.95
CA GLY A 137 -5.39 28.35 -22.11
C GLY A 137 -6.87 27.98 -22.12
N GLY A 138 -7.58 28.20 -21.02
CA GLY A 138 -9.04 28.15 -20.94
C GLY A 138 -9.67 29.54 -21.00
N PHE A 139 -10.91 29.60 -21.44
CA PHE A 139 -11.76 30.78 -21.34
C PHE A 139 -13.13 30.38 -20.77
N ILE A 140 -13.53 31.00 -19.66
CA ILE A 140 -14.83 30.77 -19.03
C ILE A 140 -15.91 31.47 -19.85
N ARG A 141 -16.77 30.69 -20.51
CA ARG A 141 -17.90 31.18 -21.31
C ARG A 141 -19.09 31.54 -20.46
N VAL A 142 -19.39 30.68 -19.50
CA VAL A 142 -20.48 30.87 -18.54
C VAL A 142 -19.92 30.56 -17.15
N PRO A 143 -19.87 31.53 -16.23
CA PRO A 143 -19.49 31.27 -14.85
C PRO A 143 -20.59 30.46 -14.15
N MET A 144 -20.20 29.61 -13.20
CA MET A 144 -21.14 29.10 -12.21
C MET A 144 -21.67 30.27 -11.38
N LEU A 145 -22.97 30.24 -11.09
CA LEU A 145 -23.59 31.22 -10.23
C LEU A 145 -23.45 30.74 -8.78
N GLN A 146 -23.09 31.63 -7.86
CA GLN A 146 -23.01 31.27 -6.46
C GLN A 146 -24.42 31.01 -5.92
N ASP A 147 -24.72 29.74 -5.62
CA ASP A 147 -25.96 29.36 -4.97
C ASP A 147 -25.80 29.59 -3.46
N SER A 148 -26.81 30.17 -2.82
CA SER A 148 -26.77 30.49 -1.39
C SER A 148 -28.04 30.01 -0.74
N PHE A 149 -27.84 28.97 0.05
CA PHE A 149 -28.84 28.21 0.79
C PHE A 149 -29.91 29.06 1.52
N TRP A 150 -29.56 30.27 1.97
CA TRP A 150 -30.45 31.16 2.72
C TRP A 150 -31.05 32.33 1.93
N ASN A 151 -30.78 32.46 0.63
CA ASN A 151 -31.21 33.61 -0.19
C ASN A 151 -32.32 33.28 -1.20
N ALA A 152 -32.96 34.34 -1.70
CA ALA A 152 -34.30 34.29 -2.26
C ALA A 152 -34.51 33.36 -3.47
N THR A 153 -35.63 32.65 -3.43
CA THR A 153 -36.23 31.92 -4.56
C THR A 153 -36.70 32.86 -5.68
N PRO A 154 -36.58 32.48 -6.97
CA PRO A 154 -35.91 31.27 -7.46
C PRO A 154 -34.38 31.40 -7.36
N PRO A 155 -33.65 30.30 -7.10
CA PRO A 155 -32.18 30.32 -7.09
C PRO A 155 -31.61 30.83 -8.42
N PRO A 156 -30.40 31.39 -8.43
CA PRO A 156 -29.76 31.89 -9.65
C PRO A 156 -29.64 30.79 -10.72
N ASP A 157 -30.04 31.10 -11.96
CA ASP A 157 -29.96 30.19 -13.10
C ASP A 157 -29.18 30.81 -14.28
N ASN A 158 -28.29 30.01 -14.88
CA ASN A 158 -27.52 30.33 -16.07
C ASN A 158 -27.81 29.36 -17.24
N THR A 159 -28.79 28.45 -17.11
CA THR A 159 -29.16 27.43 -18.11
C THR A 159 -29.34 28.05 -19.49
N ALA A 160 -30.10 29.14 -19.62
CA ALA A 160 -30.29 29.83 -20.90
C ALA A 160 -28.96 30.29 -21.55
N SER A 161 -28.01 30.80 -20.75
CA SER A 161 -26.69 31.22 -21.24
C SER A 161 -25.79 30.04 -21.60
N LEU A 162 -25.96 28.87 -20.97
CA LEU A 162 -25.25 27.64 -21.36
C LEU A 162 -25.78 27.09 -22.68
N LEU A 163 -27.10 27.12 -22.88
CA LEU A 163 -27.75 26.62 -24.10
C LEU A 163 -27.35 27.45 -25.34
N GLU A 164 -27.14 28.77 -25.21
CA GLU A 164 -26.56 29.63 -26.27
C GLU A 164 -25.18 29.20 -26.78
N TRP A 165 -24.47 28.28 -26.10
CA TRP A 165 -23.18 27.75 -26.56
C TRP A 165 -23.30 26.35 -27.18
N VAL A 166 -24.48 25.72 -27.19
CA VAL A 166 -24.69 24.33 -27.67
C VAL A 166 -25.99 24.15 -28.48
N ASP A 167 -26.61 25.24 -28.92
CA ASP A 167 -27.84 25.23 -29.71
C ASP A 167 -27.62 25.00 -31.21
N ASN A 168 -26.36 24.92 -31.64
CA ASN A 168 -25.92 24.80 -33.04
C ASN A 168 -26.22 26.06 -33.88
N SER A 169 -26.17 27.26 -33.25
CA SER A 169 -26.49 28.55 -33.88
C SER A 169 -25.48 29.66 -33.55
N CYS A 170 -24.58 29.98 -34.48
CA CYS A 170 -23.62 31.06 -34.29
C CYS A 170 -24.20 32.49 -34.46
N ALA A 171 -25.53 32.67 -34.39
CA ALA A 171 -26.21 33.94 -34.70
C ALA A 171 -25.82 35.12 -33.78
N ASN A 172 -25.39 34.82 -32.57
CA ASN A 172 -24.95 35.73 -31.52
C ASN A 172 -23.39 35.76 -31.36
N ASN A 173 -22.65 35.05 -32.21
CA ASN A 173 -21.22 34.71 -32.06
C ASN A 173 -20.89 33.83 -30.84
N ARG A 174 -21.84 33.02 -30.37
CA ARG A 174 -21.67 32.02 -29.31
C ARG A 174 -22.01 30.66 -29.89
N GLU A 175 -21.12 29.71 -29.67
CA GLU A 175 -21.23 28.29 -30.02
C GLU A 175 -19.91 27.63 -29.58
N VAL A 176 -19.92 26.39 -29.11
CA VAL A 176 -18.69 25.61 -28.92
C VAL A 176 -18.20 25.18 -30.30
N PHE A 177 -17.06 25.68 -30.79
CA PHE A 177 -16.52 25.41 -32.13
C PHE A 177 -15.21 24.59 -32.11
N PRO A 178 -14.87 23.80 -33.15
CA PRO A 178 -13.64 23.01 -33.20
C PRO A 178 -12.56 23.72 -34.00
N ASP A 179 -11.54 24.25 -33.33
CA ASP A 179 -10.47 25.01 -33.98
C ASP A 179 -9.18 25.07 -33.13
N GLY A 180 -8.09 24.47 -33.64
CA GLY A 180 -6.74 24.66 -33.11
C GLY A 180 -6.13 23.46 -32.39
N LEU A 181 -5.22 23.75 -31.46
CA LEU A 181 -4.52 22.78 -30.62
C LEU A 181 -5.32 22.46 -29.35
N THR A 182 -4.81 21.53 -28.54
CA THR A 182 -5.48 20.91 -27.38
C THR A 182 -4.74 21.24 -26.06
N PRO A 183 -4.84 22.47 -25.51
CA PRO A 183 -4.18 22.91 -24.27
C PRO A 183 -4.91 22.44 -23.00
N LEU A 184 -4.93 21.13 -22.73
CA LEU A 184 -5.56 20.54 -21.53
C LEU A 184 -4.99 21.11 -20.22
N ASN A 185 -3.67 21.25 -20.14
CA ASN A 185 -2.97 21.89 -19.01
C ASN A 185 -3.41 23.35 -18.82
N GLY A 186 -3.55 24.09 -19.93
CA GLY A 186 -3.96 25.49 -19.92
C GLY A 186 -5.38 25.69 -19.40
N ILE A 187 -6.35 24.90 -19.86
CA ILE A 187 -7.74 25.00 -19.39
C ILE A 187 -7.86 24.58 -17.92
N LEU A 188 -7.22 23.48 -17.49
CA LEU A 188 -7.23 23.06 -16.08
C LEU A 188 -6.57 24.09 -15.16
N ALA A 189 -5.50 24.76 -15.60
CA ALA A 189 -4.88 25.84 -14.84
C ALA A 189 -5.79 27.07 -14.71
N ASP A 190 -6.60 27.40 -15.72
CA ASP A 190 -7.64 28.43 -15.60
C ASP A 190 -8.77 28.02 -14.65
N MET A 191 -9.14 26.73 -14.60
CA MET A 191 -10.13 26.25 -13.63
C MET A 191 -9.60 26.36 -12.21
N ALA A 192 -8.33 25.99 -11.97
CA ALA A 192 -7.67 26.16 -10.67
C ALA A 192 -7.69 27.64 -10.21
N ARG A 193 -7.46 28.60 -11.12
CA ARG A 193 -7.61 30.04 -10.83
C ARG A 193 -9.06 30.40 -10.53
N TYR A 194 -10.02 29.92 -11.31
CA TYR A 194 -11.43 30.24 -11.13
C TYR A 194 -11.96 29.87 -9.76
N PHE A 195 -11.62 28.68 -9.27
CA PHE A 195 -12.02 28.26 -7.92
C PHE A 195 -11.23 28.98 -6.82
N SER A 196 -9.99 29.43 -7.09
CA SER A 196 -9.16 30.15 -6.11
C SER A 196 -9.83 31.43 -5.56
N PRO A 197 -9.52 31.90 -4.34
CA PRO A 197 -10.11 33.11 -3.77
C PRO A 197 -9.92 34.40 -4.61
N SER A 198 -8.93 34.43 -5.52
CA SER A 198 -8.74 35.55 -6.47
C SER A 198 -9.72 35.54 -7.64
N GLY A 199 -10.47 34.46 -7.86
CA GLY A 199 -11.31 34.26 -9.03
C GLY A 199 -10.51 34.18 -10.34
N TRP A 200 -11.20 34.33 -11.46
CA TRP A 200 -10.62 34.30 -12.80
C TRP A 200 -10.83 35.61 -13.54
N THR A 201 -9.79 36.07 -14.24
CA THR A 201 -9.85 37.23 -15.14
C THR A 201 -9.36 36.81 -16.52
N ALA A 202 -10.06 37.23 -17.58
CA ALA A 202 -9.63 37.03 -18.95
C ALA A 202 -8.25 37.67 -19.21
N GLN A 203 -7.47 37.14 -20.15
CA GLN A 203 -6.05 37.54 -20.32
C GLN A 203 -5.85 39.00 -20.77
N ASP A 204 -6.82 39.58 -21.44
CA ASP A 204 -6.89 41.02 -21.80
C ASP A 204 -7.59 41.88 -20.76
N ASN A 205 -8.10 41.27 -19.68
CA ASN A 205 -8.95 41.88 -18.65
C ASN A 205 -10.32 42.39 -19.16
N SER A 206 -10.87 41.82 -20.25
CA SER A 206 -12.21 42.17 -20.73
C SER A 206 -13.34 41.80 -19.76
N VAL A 207 -13.15 40.70 -19.01
CA VAL A 207 -14.11 40.15 -18.06
C VAL A 207 -13.38 39.52 -16.87
N THR A 208 -14.00 39.64 -15.69
CA THR A 208 -13.57 39.00 -14.45
C THR A 208 -14.77 38.31 -13.81
N TYR A 209 -14.58 37.06 -13.38
CA TYR A 209 -15.54 36.29 -12.61
C TYR A 209 -14.95 35.97 -11.24
N ALA A 210 -15.70 36.26 -10.18
CA ALA A 210 -15.34 35.82 -8.84
C ALA A 210 -15.38 34.28 -8.73
N SER A 211 -14.69 33.73 -7.74
CA SER A 211 -14.85 32.30 -7.43
C SER A 211 -16.30 32.00 -7.03
N PRO A 212 -16.86 30.86 -7.47
CA PRO A 212 -18.19 30.44 -7.06
C PRO A 212 -18.19 29.88 -5.63
N LEU A 213 -17.03 29.57 -5.05
CA LEU A 213 -16.89 28.98 -3.72
C LEU A 213 -17.20 30.01 -2.62
N ALA A 214 -18.16 29.68 -1.76
CA ALA A 214 -18.68 30.56 -0.73
C ALA A 214 -18.17 30.19 0.67
N ALA A 215 -18.10 31.17 1.57
CA ALA A 215 -17.96 30.90 3.01
C ALA A 215 -19.18 30.15 3.59
N GLN A 216 -20.30 30.23 2.88
CA GLN A 216 -21.56 29.56 3.17
C GLN A 216 -21.51 28.05 2.85
N ASP A 217 -20.64 27.62 1.93
CA ASP A 217 -20.46 26.20 1.57
C ASP A 217 -19.59 25.41 2.58
N LEU A 218 -19.26 26.03 3.72
CA LEU A 218 -18.36 25.52 4.75
C LEU A 218 -19.08 24.77 5.88
N ALA A 219 -20.40 24.83 6.01
CA ALA A 219 -21.15 24.00 6.96
C ALA A 219 -21.19 22.54 6.45
N GLY A 220 -21.11 21.56 7.35
CA GLY A 220 -21.18 20.11 7.03
C GLY A 220 -19.85 19.34 6.93
N ALA A 221 -19.97 18.04 6.68
CA ALA A 221 -18.84 17.13 6.48
C ALA A 221 -18.23 17.35 5.09
N GLY A 222 -16.91 17.20 4.99
CA GLY A 222 -16.22 17.47 3.73
C GLY A 222 -16.40 16.36 2.70
N VAL A 223 -17.13 16.62 1.62
CA VAL A 223 -17.21 15.69 0.49
C VAL A 223 -15.92 15.68 -0.33
N ASN A 224 -15.77 14.70 -1.22
CA ASN A 224 -14.57 14.50 -2.03
C ASN A 224 -13.27 14.36 -1.21
N GLY A 225 -13.38 13.96 0.06
CA GLY A 225 -12.28 13.88 1.01
C GLY A 225 -11.69 15.24 1.44
N GLY A 226 -12.44 16.33 1.23
CA GLY A 226 -12.09 17.68 1.68
C GLY A 226 -12.55 17.95 3.12
N THR A 227 -12.66 19.22 3.48
CA THR A 227 -13.26 19.66 4.77
C THR A 227 -14.47 20.58 4.60
N ALA A 228 -14.82 20.93 3.35
CA ALA A 228 -15.97 21.75 2.99
C ALA A 228 -17.01 20.90 2.24
N CYS A 229 -18.29 21.22 2.41
CA CYS A 229 -19.35 20.26 2.15
C CYS A 229 -19.77 20.18 0.68
N ARG A 230 -19.87 21.30 -0.05
CA ARG A 230 -20.34 21.25 -1.45
C ARG A 230 -19.37 20.47 -2.36
N SER A 231 -19.90 19.52 -3.14
CA SER A 231 -19.09 18.79 -4.13
C SER A 231 -18.73 19.69 -5.31
N ILE A 232 -17.43 19.87 -5.54
CA ILE A 232 -16.87 20.65 -6.65
C ILE A 232 -16.23 19.72 -7.67
N ASN A 233 -16.68 19.79 -8.92
CA ASN A 233 -16.29 18.89 -9.99
C ASN A 233 -15.93 19.67 -11.27
N ILE A 234 -14.94 19.16 -11.99
CA ILE A 234 -14.64 19.51 -13.38
C ILE A 234 -14.96 18.30 -14.24
N ILE A 235 -15.68 18.49 -15.35
CA ILE A 235 -15.87 17.48 -16.39
C ILE A 235 -15.07 17.94 -17.61
N LEU A 236 -13.92 17.31 -17.84
CA LEU A 236 -13.09 17.53 -19.01
C LEU A 236 -13.54 16.58 -20.13
N VAL A 237 -14.15 17.12 -21.19
CA VAL A 237 -14.52 16.32 -22.37
C VAL A 237 -13.49 16.58 -23.46
N THR A 238 -12.77 15.55 -23.90
CA THR A 238 -11.63 15.63 -24.84
C THR A 238 -11.64 14.50 -25.87
N ASP A 239 -10.94 14.66 -26.99
CA ASP A 239 -10.74 13.61 -28.00
C ASP A 239 -9.27 13.39 -28.38
N GLY A 240 -8.34 13.94 -27.60
CA GLY A 240 -6.94 14.03 -27.96
C GLY A 240 -5.99 14.09 -26.77
N ALA A 241 -4.72 13.89 -27.10
CA ALA A 241 -3.59 14.13 -26.20
C ALA A 241 -3.41 15.64 -25.93
N GLU A 242 -2.66 15.97 -24.88
CA GLU A 242 -2.12 17.33 -24.72
C GLU A 242 -1.13 17.60 -25.88
N THR A 243 -1.38 18.65 -26.66
CA THR A 243 -0.60 18.98 -27.88
C THR A 243 0.17 20.30 -27.81
N CYS A 244 -0.08 21.11 -26.79
CA CYS A 244 0.63 22.34 -26.49
C CYS A 244 1.81 22.12 -25.52
N ASP A 245 1.73 21.07 -24.69
CA ASP A 245 2.53 20.89 -23.49
C ASP A 245 2.97 19.42 -23.29
N SER A 246 3.50 19.08 -22.11
CA SER A 246 3.61 17.68 -21.69
C SER A 246 2.27 17.20 -21.08
N PRO A 247 1.78 15.99 -21.39
CA PRO A 247 0.55 15.45 -20.79
C PRO A 247 0.60 15.39 -19.26
N GLN A 248 1.78 15.13 -18.70
CA GLN A 248 2.01 15.13 -17.26
C GLN A 248 1.71 16.50 -16.60
N ALA A 249 1.79 17.62 -17.33
CA ALA A 249 1.47 18.94 -16.77
C ALA A 249 -0.03 19.06 -16.44
N ALA A 250 -0.91 18.58 -17.33
CA ALA A 250 -2.35 18.55 -17.09
C ALA A 250 -2.70 17.68 -15.87
N ALA A 251 -2.10 16.49 -15.77
CA ALA A 251 -2.24 15.62 -14.60
C ALA A 251 -1.72 16.28 -13.32
N ASN A 252 -0.58 16.98 -13.36
CA ASN A 252 -0.04 17.68 -12.19
C ASN A 252 -0.98 18.80 -11.67
N ILE A 253 -1.67 19.52 -12.55
CA ILE A 253 -2.66 20.54 -12.14
C ILE A 253 -3.92 19.87 -11.56
N ALA A 254 -4.40 18.77 -12.16
CA ALA A 254 -5.49 17.98 -11.59
C ALA A 254 -5.13 17.45 -10.18
N ALA A 255 -3.91 16.92 -9.99
CA ALA A 255 -3.40 16.51 -8.69
C ALA A 255 -3.34 17.66 -7.67
N GLN A 256 -2.96 18.88 -8.08
CA GLN A 256 -2.98 20.04 -7.17
C GLN A 256 -4.41 20.39 -6.73
N MET A 257 -5.35 20.41 -7.67
CA MET A 257 -6.77 20.72 -7.41
C MET A 257 -7.46 19.68 -6.51
N TYR A 258 -7.04 18.41 -6.56
CA TYR A 258 -7.58 17.35 -5.69
C TYR A 258 -6.80 17.17 -4.37
N ALA A 259 -5.47 17.07 -4.41
CA ALA A 259 -4.67 16.76 -3.22
C ALA A 259 -4.55 17.96 -2.26
N ASN A 260 -4.24 19.15 -2.80
CA ASN A 260 -4.12 20.37 -1.99
C ASN A 260 -5.47 21.08 -1.81
N GLY A 261 -6.35 20.97 -2.81
CA GLY A 261 -7.63 21.67 -2.84
C GLY A 261 -7.49 23.20 -2.93
N VAL A 262 -8.62 23.88 -2.78
CA VAL A 262 -8.71 25.33 -2.64
C VAL A 262 -9.22 25.66 -1.24
N THR A 263 -8.51 26.53 -0.52
CA THR A 263 -8.90 26.94 0.83
C THR A 263 -9.62 28.29 0.80
N VAL A 264 -10.84 28.33 1.38
CA VAL A 264 -11.64 29.54 1.61
C VAL A 264 -12.01 29.56 3.09
N ASP A 265 -11.78 30.69 3.77
CA ASP A 265 -12.03 30.93 5.21
C ASP A 265 -11.65 29.78 6.15
N GLY A 266 -10.55 29.09 5.82
CA GLY A 266 -9.94 28.06 6.67
C GLY A 266 -10.42 26.62 6.45
N LYS A 267 -11.36 26.35 5.54
CA LYS A 267 -11.63 24.98 5.06
C LYS A 267 -11.24 24.79 3.60
N THR A 268 -11.03 23.53 3.21
CA THR A 268 -10.44 23.15 1.91
C THR A 268 -11.45 22.36 1.09
N PHE A 269 -11.80 22.91 -0.07
CA PHE A 269 -12.58 22.25 -1.11
C PHE A 269 -11.64 21.41 -1.98
N LYS A 270 -11.87 20.10 -2.06
CA LYS A 270 -11.20 19.25 -3.04
C LYS A 270 -12.02 19.21 -4.32
N ILE A 271 -11.37 19.52 -5.43
CA ILE A 271 -12.01 19.57 -6.74
C ILE A 271 -11.66 18.28 -7.47
N ARG A 272 -12.67 17.47 -7.81
CA ARG A 272 -12.45 16.27 -8.63
C ARG A 272 -12.40 16.64 -10.10
N THR A 273 -11.50 16.02 -10.86
CA THR A 273 -11.46 16.13 -12.33
C THR A 273 -11.88 14.80 -12.93
N HIS A 274 -13.09 14.76 -13.49
CA HIS A 274 -13.60 13.66 -14.29
C HIS A 274 -13.20 13.91 -15.75
N VAL A 275 -12.73 12.89 -16.45
CA VAL A 275 -12.34 13.00 -17.86
C VAL A 275 -13.23 12.10 -18.70
N ILE A 276 -13.81 12.63 -19.77
CA ILE A 276 -14.57 11.88 -20.77
C ILE A 276 -13.81 11.97 -22.09
N ASN A 277 -13.33 10.82 -22.57
CA ASN A 277 -12.48 10.69 -23.75
C ASN A 277 -13.27 10.12 -24.93
N PHE A 278 -13.29 10.81 -26.06
CA PHE A 278 -13.86 10.30 -27.30
C PHE A 278 -12.98 9.18 -27.91
N ILE A 279 -13.60 8.12 -28.44
CA ILE A 279 -12.87 7.02 -29.10
C ILE A 279 -11.93 7.57 -30.17
N GLY A 280 -10.64 7.27 -30.00
CA GLY A 280 -9.53 7.75 -30.84
C GLY A 280 -8.62 8.79 -30.16
N GLY A 281 -8.99 9.29 -28.97
CA GLY A 281 -8.12 10.10 -28.11
C GLY A 281 -7.17 9.26 -27.24
N SER A 282 -6.23 9.94 -26.59
CA SER A 282 -5.18 9.30 -25.76
C SER A 282 -5.75 8.83 -24.42
N GLN A 283 -6.12 7.53 -24.35
CA GLN A 283 -6.59 6.90 -23.12
C GLN A 283 -5.59 7.07 -21.98
N THR A 284 -4.31 6.71 -22.18
CA THR A 284 -3.28 6.74 -21.14
C THR A 284 -3.11 8.12 -20.51
N GLU A 285 -3.27 9.20 -21.29
CA GLU A 285 -3.20 10.57 -20.77
C GLU A 285 -4.50 11.00 -20.07
N SER A 286 -5.65 10.63 -20.65
CA SER A 286 -6.96 10.92 -20.07
C SER A 286 -7.14 10.24 -18.72
N ASP A 287 -6.72 8.97 -18.61
CA ASP A 287 -6.70 8.19 -17.37
C ASP A 287 -5.71 8.78 -16.36
N ALA A 288 -4.53 9.24 -16.79
CA ALA A 288 -3.57 9.89 -15.89
C ALA A 288 -4.09 11.22 -15.31
N ILE A 289 -4.82 12.01 -16.11
CA ILE A 289 -5.48 13.25 -15.65
C ILE A 289 -6.64 12.92 -14.68
N ALA A 290 -7.44 11.91 -15.01
CA ALA A 290 -8.56 11.45 -14.19
C ALA A 290 -8.11 10.90 -12.82
N ALA A 291 -7.08 10.03 -12.82
CA ALA A 291 -6.47 9.46 -11.63
C ALA A 291 -5.85 10.55 -10.74
N ALA A 292 -5.08 11.47 -11.32
CA ALA A 292 -4.53 12.62 -10.62
C ALA A 292 -5.63 13.52 -10.04
N GLY A 293 -6.73 13.70 -10.77
CA GLY A 293 -7.93 14.43 -10.36
C GLY A 293 -8.81 13.73 -9.33
N GLY A 294 -8.38 12.61 -8.74
CA GLY A 294 -9.13 11.92 -7.69
C GLY A 294 -10.31 11.10 -8.20
N THR A 295 -10.25 10.59 -9.43
CA THR A 295 -11.19 9.61 -9.99
C THR A 295 -10.44 8.34 -10.41
N VAL A 296 -11.12 7.28 -10.88
CA VAL A 296 -10.46 5.98 -11.12
C VAL A 296 -9.81 5.88 -12.51
N GLY A 297 -10.38 6.59 -13.50
CA GLY A 297 -9.95 6.59 -14.90
C GLY A 297 -10.87 7.45 -15.75
N SER A 298 -10.59 7.59 -17.04
CA SER A 298 -11.44 8.32 -17.98
C SER A 298 -12.62 7.47 -18.47
N LEU A 299 -13.77 8.11 -18.67
CA LEU A 299 -14.95 7.50 -19.26
C LEU A 299 -14.87 7.57 -20.78
N PHE A 300 -15.32 6.53 -21.47
CA PHE A 300 -15.30 6.48 -22.94
C PHE A 300 -16.63 6.90 -23.55
N THR A 301 -16.55 7.62 -24.65
CA THR A 301 -17.70 7.89 -25.51
C THR A 301 -17.33 7.78 -26.98
N ASP A 302 -18.26 7.32 -27.80
CA ASP A 302 -18.16 7.35 -29.26
C ASP A 302 -19.29 8.13 -29.92
N ASN A 303 -20.33 8.55 -29.18
CA ASN A 303 -21.52 9.22 -29.70
C ASN A 303 -22.29 10.00 -28.62
N GLU A 304 -23.38 10.67 -29.01
CA GLU A 304 -24.24 11.48 -28.13
C GLU A 304 -24.76 10.69 -26.92
N ALA A 305 -25.35 9.51 -27.14
CA ALA A 305 -25.97 8.71 -26.09
C ALA A 305 -24.92 8.17 -25.11
N ALA A 306 -23.77 7.72 -25.61
CA ALA A 306 -22.65 7.31 -24.75
C ALA A 306 -22.11 8.48 -23.91
N LEU A 307 -22.02 9.68 -24.49
CA LEU A 307 -21.62 10.89 -23.76
C LEU A 307 -22.68 11.29 -22.71
N ALA A 308 -23.97 11.21 -23.03
CA ALA A 308 -25.05 11.47 -22.07
C ALA A 308 -25.06 10.47 -20.89
N VAL A 309 -24.76 9.20 -21.14
CA VAL A 309 -24.56 8.19 -20.08
C VAL A 309 -23.32 8.50 -19.23
N ALA A 310 -22.20 8.91 -19.84
CA ALA A 310 -21.01 9.30 -19.10
C ALA A 310 -21.26 10.55 -18.22
N LEU A 311 -21.91 11.58 -18.77
CA LEU A 311 -22.27 12.81 -18.06
C LEU A 311 -23.22 12.53 -16.90
N SER A 312 -24.32 11.80 -17.13
CA SER A 312 -25.28 11.45 -16.08
C SER A 312 -24.66 10.56 -14.99
N THR A 313 -23.74 9.66 -15.33
CA THR A 313 -23.00 8.83 -14.36
C THR A 313 -22.11 9.70 -13.44
N VAL A 314 -21.45 10.72 -14.00
CA VAL A 314 -20.64 11.67 -13.22
C VAL A 314 -21.53 12.55 -12.34
N ILE A 315 -22.66 13.02 -12.87
CA ILE A 315 -23.61 13.89 -12.16
C ILE A 315 -24.28 13.17 -10.98
N ALA A 316 -24.82 11.98 -11.22
CA ALA A 316 -25.55 11.19 -10.21
C ALA A 316 -24.69 10.73 -9.01
N ARG A 317 -23.36 10.79 -9.13
CA ARG A 317 -22.40 10.44 -8.06
C ARG A 317 -21.97 11.62 -7.18
N ALA A 318 -22.40 12.85 -7.49
CA ALA A 318 -21.93 14.07 -6.80
C ALA A 318 -22.88 14.63 -5.73
N SER A 319 -24.13 14.14 -5.66
CA SER A 319 -25.08 14.47 -4.59
C SER A 319 -25.15 13.30 -3.60
N ALA A 320 -24.71 13.52 -2.37
CA ALA A 320 -24.96 12.58 -1.27
C ALA A 320 -26.40 12.77 -0.76
N ALA A 321 -27.02 11.67 -0.32
CA ALA A 321 -28.17 11.73 0.57
C ALA A 321 -27.66 11.84 2.02
N GLU A 322 -28.49 12.33 2.95
CA GLU A 322 -28.15 12.29 4.37
C GLU A 322 -27.92 10.86 4.85
N LEU A 323 -26.86 10.70 5.63
CA LEU A 323 -26.60 9.57 6.50
C LEU A 323 -26.85 10.01 7.94
N CYS A 324 -27.12 9.04 8.82
CA CYS A 324 -27.38 9.31 10.24
C CYS A 324 -26.05 9.40 11.02
N ASP A 325 -25.15 10.32 10.66
CA ASP A 325 -23.76 10.38 11.11
C ASP A 325 -23.36 11.63 11.93
N ASN A 326 -24.31 12.54 12.18
CA ASN A 326 -24.14 13.88 12.79
C ASN A 326 -23.36 14.88 11.92
N ALA A 327 -23.37 14.70 10.60
CA ALA A 327 -22.96 15.73 9.68
C ALA A 327 -24.02 15.98 8.60
N ASP A 328 -24.23 17.26 8.30
CA ASP A 328 -24.81 17.73 7.04
C ASP A 328 -24.00 17.11 5.87
N ASN A 329 -24.59 16.15 5.14
CA ASN A 329 -23.94 15.44 4.03
C ASN A 329 -24.33 16.02 2.66
N ASN A 330 -25.56 16.55 2.53
CA ASN A 330 -26.12 17.13 1.32
C ASN A 330 -25.96 18.66 1.23
N CYS A 331 -25.45 19.26 2.30
CA CYS A 331 -25.05 20.67 2.43
C CYS A 331 -26.22 21.65 2.38
N ASN A 332 -27.40 21.23 2.83
CA ASN A 332 -28.57 22.08 3.06
C ASN A 332 -28.57 22.68 4.48
N GLY A 333 -27.45 22.68 5.20
CA GLY A 333 -27.35 23.32 6.51
C GLY A 333 -28.25 22.74 7.59
N CYS A 334 -28.93 21.62 7.34
CA CYS A 334 -29.52 20.73 8.33
C CYS A 334 -28.52 19.60 8.64
N THR A 335 -28.73 18.84 9.71
CA THR A 335 -27.88 17.68 10.03
C THR A 335 -28.79 16.50 10.35
N ASP A 336 -28.58 15.38 9.68
CA ASP A 336 -29.37 14.15 9.84
C ASP A 336 -30.90 14.36 9.64
N GLU A 337 -31.36 15.30 8.80
CA GLU A 337 -32.80 15.55 8.68
C GLU A 337 -33.58 14.35 8.12
N GLY A 338 -34.76 14.12 8.70
CA GLY A 338 -35.59 12.95 8.40
C GLY A 338 -35.24 11.67 9.17
N PHE A 339 -34.12 11.64 9.90
CA PHE A 339 -33.82 10.54 10.80
C PHE A 339 -34.51 10.70 12.18
N THR A 340 -34.72 9.58 12.88
CA THR A 340 -35.35 9.57 14.21
C THR A 340 -34.28 9.40 15.30
N HIS A 341 -33.95 10.49 16.00
CA HIS A 341 -32.94 10.45 17.07
C HIS A 341 -33.43 9.71 18.33
N TYR A 342 -32.49 9.11 19.06
CA TYR A 342 -32.73 8.24 20.23
C TYR A 342 -33.61 8.88 21.35
N CYS A 343 -33.52 10.20 21.52
CA CYS A 343 -34.30 10.96 22.49
C CYS A 343 -35.81 11.08 22.14
N ASN A 344 -36.20 10.89 20.88
CA ASN A 344 -37.58 11.06 20.42
C ASN A 344 -38.52 9.93 20.87
N VAL A 345 -37.99 8.82 21.38
CA VAL A 345 -38.76 7.64 21.86
C VAL A 345 -39.04 7.63 23.38
N GLY A 346 -38.96 8.79 24.04
CA GLY A 346 -39.51 8.99 25.40
C GLY A 346 -38.78 8.27 26.54
N GLN A 347 -37.50 7.92 26.35
CA GLN A 347 -36.66 7.27 27.35
C GLN A 347 -36.13 8.28 28.39
N THR A 348 -35.95 7.82 29.65
CA THR A 348 -35.19 8.58 30.66
C THR A 348 -33.70 8.45 30.37
N CYS A 349 -32.99 9.53 30.01
CA CYS A 349 -31.54 9.50 29.78
C CYS A 349 -30.72 10.54 30.57
N CYS A 350 -29.39 10.48 30.43
CA CYS A 350 -28.39 11.32 31.09
C CYS A 350 -28.47 12.77 30.58
N ALA A 351 -28.68 13.71 31.49
CA ALA A 351 -28.74 15.13 31.17
C ALA A 351 -27.33 15.75 31.07
N TRP A 352 -27.11 16.54 30.02
CA TRP A 352 -25.83 17.23 29.75
C TRP A 352 -26.10 18.58 29.08
N VAL A 353 -25.13 19.50 29.18
CA VAL A 353 -25.19 20.85 28.58
C VAL A 353 -23.88 21.22 27.86
N THR A 354 -22.83 20.40 28.02
CA THR A 354 -21.50 20.64 27.43
C THR A 354 -20.91 19.35 26.84
N PRO A 355 -20.03 19.43 25.83
CA PRO A 355 -19.39 18.24 25.24
C PRO A 355 -18.66 17.35 26.27
N ALA A 356 -18.07 17.94 27.31
CA ALA A 356 -17.42 17.20 28.38
C ALA A 356 -18.41 16.38 29.23
N GLN A 357 -19.62 16.91 29.48
CA GLN A 357 -20.68 16.18 30.17
C GLN A 357 -21.27 15.08 29.28
N ARG A 358 -21.41 15.32 27.96
CA ARG A 358 -21.80 14.28 26.99
C ARG A 358 -20.81 13.13 26.96
N ALA A 359 -19.50 13.43 26.93
CA ALA A 359 -18.44 12.43 27.00
C ALA A 359 -18.48 11.64 28.32
N ALA A 360 -18.81 12.29 29.44
CA ALA A 360 -19.03 11.61 30.72
C ALA A 360 -20.26 10.67 30.68
N CYS A 361 -21.40 11.11 30.13
CA CYS A 361 -22.57 10.24 29.92
C CYS A 361 -22.18 8.99 29.11
N MET A 362 -21.56 9.17 27.94
CA MET A 362 -21.09 8.07 27.08
C MET A 362 -20.13 7.12 27.80
N ALA A 363 -19.16 7.64 28.55
CA ALA A 363 -18.24 6.82 29.34
C ALA A 363 -18.95 6.02 30.44
N THR A 364 -19.96 6.60 31.09
CA THR A 364 -20.74 5.90 32.13
C THR A 364 -21.71 4.86 31.54
N TRP A 365 -22.21 5.07 30.32
CA TRP A 365 -22.95 4.05 29.57
C TRP A 365 -22.02 2.90 29.15
N ALA A 366 -20.87 3.20 28.52
CA ALA A 366 -19.91 2.19 28.09
C ALA A 366 -19.40 1.33 29.28
N ALA A 367 -19.16 1.95 30.45
CA ALA A 367 -18.80 1.24 31.68
C ALA A 367 -19.93 0.42 32.31
N SER A 368 -21.15 0.47 31.76
CA SER A 368 -22.30 -0.34 32.19
C SER A 368 -22.69 -1.45 31.22
N VAL A 369 -22.05 -1.49 30.04
CA VAL A 369 -22.08 -2.64 29.13
C VAL A 369 -21.35 -3.79 29.79
N THR A 370 -22.01 -4.94 29.92
CA THR A 370 -21.44 -6.16 30.51
C THR A 370 -21.97 -7.40 29.79
N GLN A 371 -21.32 -8.55 29.96
CA GLN A 371 -21.78 -9.81 29.38
C GLN A 371 -23.19 -10.25 29.84
N VAL A 372 -23.73 -9.65 30.92
CA VAL A 372 -25.08 -9.91 31.46
C VAL A 372 -26.07 -8.78 31.10
N ASN A 373 -25.57 -7.64 30.62
CA ASN A 373 -26.34 -6.50 30.14
C ASN A 373 -25.61 -5.87 28.95
N PRO A 374 -25.67 -6.49 27.76
CA PRO A 374 -24.89 -6.08 26.59
C PRO A 374 -25.30 -4.70 26.05
N ASP A 375 -26.55 -4.30 26.28
CA ASP A 375 -27.09 -2.99 25.86
C ASP A 375 -26.60 -1.82 26.74
N GLY A 376 -25.94 -2.14 27.86
CA GLY A 376 -25.61 -1.18 28.90
C GLY A 376 -26.83 -0.61 29.61
N ASP A 377 -26.60 0.33 30.52
CA ASP A 377 -27.68 1.08 31.15
C ASP A 377 -28.09 2.23 30.23
N ARG A 378 -29.11 2.00 29.43
CA ARG A 378 -29.69 2.94 28.45
C ARG A 378 -30.09 4.29 29.06
N THR A 379 -30.25 4.40 30.38
CA THR A 379 -30.49 5.68 31.07
C THR A 379 -29.24 6.55 31.21
N LYS A 380 -28.05 6.01 30.94
CA LYS A 380 -26.77 6.72 30.96
C LYS A 380 -26.38 7.30 29.60
N LEU A 381 -27.07 6.94 28.52
CA LEU A 381 -26.89 7.58 27.21
C LEU A 381 -27.27 9.07 27.30
N PRO A 382 -26.58 9.98 26.58
CA PRO A 382 -26.88 11.41 26.61
C PRO A 382 -28.21 11.73 25.89
N CYS A 383 -29.16 12.32 26.63
CA CYS A 383 -30.45 12.79 26.14
C CYS A 383 -30.31 14.23 25.62
N THR A 384 -30.99 14.65 24.53
CA THR A 384 -31.12 16.08 24.22
C THR A 384 -32.18 16.71 25.13
N SER A 385 -31.80 17.70 25.92
CA SER A 385 -32.77 18.59 26.58
C SER A 385 -33.22 19.70 25.61
N VAL A 386 -34.29 20.43 25.94
CA VAL A 386 -34.72 21.62 25.18
C VAL A 386 -33.61 22.68 25.07
N ASP A 387 -32.71 22.77 26.06
CA ASP A 387 -31.54 23.67 26.02
C ASP A 387 -30.35 23.10 25.22
N ALA A 388 -30.31 21.78 24.98
CA ALA A 388 -29.29 21.09 24.18
C ALA A 388 -29.71 20.82 22.73
N ALA A 389 -30.97 21.11 22.38
CA ALA A 389 -31.48 21.04 21.01
C ALA A 389 -30.81 22.07 20.06
N SER A 390 -30.07 23.05 20.59
CA SER A 390 -29.24 23.97 19.79
C SER A 390 -27.84 23.42 19.45
N LEU A 391 -27.59 22.13 19.63
CA LEU A 391 -26.29 21.46 19.45
C LEU A 391 -26.44 20.19 18.58
N SER A 392 -27.03 20.34 17.40
CA SER A 392 -27.36 19.28 16.43
C SER A 392 -26.25 18.28 16.14
N THR A 393 -25.04 18.77 15.90
CA THR A 393 -23.82 17.99 15.57
C THR A 393 -23.33 17.02 16.66
N THR A 394 -24.16 16.73 17.67
CA THR A 394 -23.85 15.88 18.82
C THR A 394 -25.01 14.99 19.26
N TRP A 395 -26.06 14.83 18.46
CA TRP A 395 -27.18 13.95 18.79
C TRP A 395 -26.77 12.46 18.76
N LEU A 396 -27.68 11.56 19.16
CA LEU A 396 -27.52 10.12 18.97
C LEU A 396 -28.55 9.66 17.94
N CYS A 397 -28.04 9.40 16.74
CA CYS A 397 -28.81 9.02 15.56
C CYS A 397 -29.24 7.54 15.57
N ARG A 398 -28.60 6.71 16.42
CA ARG A 398 -28.80 5.26 16.49
C ARG A 398 -28.74 4.74 17.93
N ASP A 399 -29.40 3.60 18.17
CA ASP A 399 -29.14 2.76 19.34
C ASP A 399 -27.76 2.09 19.17
N PRO A 400 -26.83 2.12 20.16
CA PRO A 400 -25.44 1.69 19.93
C PRO A 400 -25.20 0.19 19.73
N SER A 401 -26.23 -0.66 19.84
CA SER A 401 -26.13 -2.13 19.91
C SER A 401 -27.03 -2.84 18.90
N ASP A 402 -26.85 -2.56 17.61
CA ASP A 402 -27.38 -3.39 16.53
C ASP A 402 -26.41 -3.39 15.35
N THR A 403 -25.84 -4.55 15.02
CA THR A 403 -24.92 -4.69 13.88
C THR A 403 -25.65 -5.45 12.80
N CYS A 404 -25.71 -4.91 11.59
CA CYS A 404 -26.40 -5.55 10.47
C CYS A 404 -25.57 -6.72 9.91
N ASP A 405 -25.50 -7.80 10.67
CA ASP A 405 -24.72 -9.02 10.41
C ASP A 405 -25.61 -10.24 10.08
N GLY A 406 -26.93 -10.05 10.05
CA GLY A 406 -27.91 -11.09 9.75
C GLY A 406 -28.22 -12.05 10.91
N VAL A 407 -27.81 -11.73 12.15
CA VAL A 407 -28.03 -12.57 13.34
C VAL A 407 -28.97 -11.86 14.34
N ASP A 408 -29.96 -12.58 14.88
CA ASP A 408 -30.82 -12.11 16.00
C ASP A 408 -30.01 -12.05 17.30
N ASN A 409 -29.17 -11.02 17.42
CA ASN A 409 -28.20 -10.82 18.50
C ASN A 409 -28.85 -10.38 19.84
N ASN A 410 -30.14 -10.04 19.85
CA ASN A 410 -30.89 -9.63 21.05
C ASN A 410 -32.08 -10.55 21.41
N CYS A 411 -32.32 -11.61 20.62
CA CYS A 411 -33.40 -12.59 20.80
C CYS A 411 -34.82 -12.00 20.86
N ALA A 412 -35.05 -10.86 20.20
CA ALA A 412 -36.34 -10.18 20.15
C ALA A 412 -37.33 -10.74 19.09
N ARG A 413 -36.95 -11.82 18.37
CA ARG A 413 -37.72 -12.48 17.29
C ARG A 413 -37.77 -11.71 15.97
N GLY A 414 -36.62 -11.30 15.49
CA GLY A 414 -36.43 -10.79 14.13
C GLY A 414 -34.95 -10.72 13.76
N VAL A 415 -34.68 -10.52 12.47
CA VAL A 415 -33.36 -10.14 11.96
C VAL A 415 -33.53 -8.73 11.38
N ASP A 416 -32.72 -7.78 11.82
CA ASP A 416 -32.65 -6.38 11.35
C ASP A 416 -34.01 -5.63 11.33
N GLU A 417 -34.59 -5.35 12.50
CA GLU A 417 -35.96 -4.84 12.62
C GLU A 417 -36.13 -3.32 12.39
N ASN A 418 -36.14 -2.86 11.13
CA ASN A 418 -36.63 -1.52 10.77
C ASN A 418 -37.37 -1.46 9.42
N THR A 419 -38.62 -1.93 9.38
CA THR A 419 -39.72 -1.34 8.57
C THR A 419 -41.05 -2.04 8.86
N LYS A 420 -42.15 -1.27 8.98
CA LYS A 420 -43.51 -1.82 9.12
C LYS A 420 -44.53 -0.92 8.43
N PRO A 421 -45.42 -1.45 7.56
CA PRO A 421 -46.60 -0.71 7.12
C PRO A 421 -47.74 -0.85 8.15
N CYS A 422 -48.55 0.19 8.33
CA CYS A 422 -50.02 0.23 8.60
C CYS A 422 -50.44 1.49 9.38
N GLY A 423 -51.67 2.00 9.14
CA GLY A 423 -52.29 3.08 9.93
C GLY A 423 -53.82 2.94 10.10
N SER A 424 -54.32 3.21 11.30
CA SER A 424 -55.73 3.31 11.80
C SER A 424 -55.66 3.65 13.32
N PRO A 425 -56.65 4.27 14.05
CA PRO A 425 -58.13 4.28 13.86
C PRO A 425 -58.84 5.67 14.12
N SER A 426 -60.09 5.73 14.61
CA SER A 426 -61.06 6.87 14.46
C SER A 426 -62.07 7.19 15.63
N HIS A 427 -62.66 8.43 15.61
CA HIS A 427 -63.82 9.02 16.38
C HIS A 427 -63.60 9.58 17.83
N CYS A 428 -64.28 10.64 18.37
CA CYS A 428 -65.23 11.68 17.86
C CYS A 428 -65.32 12.98 18.76
N PRO A 429 -65.95 14.11 18.33
CA PRO A 429 -66.15 15.38 19.10
C PRO A 429 -67.59 16.03 19.03
N ALA A 430 -67.88 17.12 19.80
CA ALA A 430 -68.80 18.27 19.53
C ALA A 430 -69.60 18.79 20.77
N THR A 431 -70.81 19.39 20.60
CA THR A 431 -71.61 20.08 21.66
C THR A 431 -73.12 20.02 21.34
N GLU A 432 -73.93 19.76 22.36
CA GLU A 432 -75.39 19.47 22.35
C GLU A 432 -76.30 20.39 21.52
N VAL A 433 -77.28 19.77 20.82
CA VAL A 433 -78.33 20.43 20.02
C VAL A 433 -79.65 19.68 20.17
N CYS A 434 -80.74 20.36 20.56
CA CYS A 434 -82.02 19.73 20.93
C CYS A 434 -82.64 18.84 19.82
N ASN A 435 -82.31 17.54 19.82
CA ASN A 435 -82.65 16.57 18.78
C ASN A 435 -83.10 15.19 19.30
N GLY A 436 -82.87 14.89 20.59
CA GLY A 436 -83.27 13.65 21.26
C GLY A 436 -82.18 12.57 21.41
N GLU A 437 -80.93 12.85 21.06
CA GLU A 437 -79.75 11.99 21.22
C GLU A 437 -78.70 12.65 22.15
N ASP A 438 -77.66 11.89 22.52
CA ASP A 438 -76.50 12.34 23.35
C ASP A 438 -75.34 12.62 22.38
N ASP A 439 -75.22 13.87 21.91
CA ASP A 439 -74.36 14.27 20.78
C ASP A 439 -72.89 14.45 21.18
N ASP A 440 -72.59 14.75 22.45
CA ASP A 440 -71.21 14.85 22.97
C ASP A 440 -70.73 13.66 23.84
N CYS A 441 -71.59 12.67 24.05
CA CYS A 441 -71.32 11.38 24.70
C CYS A 441 -70.96 11.48 26.20
N ASP A 442 -71.51 12.46 26.92
CA ASP A 442 -71.33 12.62 28.38
C ASP A 442 -72.30 11.76 29.23
N GLY A 443 -73.42 11.33 28.63
CA GLY A 443 -74.42 10.45 29.25
C GLY A 443 -75.78 11.11 29.56
N GLN A 444 -76.08 12.31 29.06
CA GLN A 444 -77.36 13.02 29.19
C GLN A 444 -77.87 13.53 27.82
N ILE A 445 -79.13 14.02 27.74
CA ILE A 445 -79.80 14.35 26.46
C ILE A 445 -80.60 15.67 26.58
N ASP A 446 -80.34 16.64 25.68
CA ASP A 446 -81.18 17.81 25.32
C ASP A 446 -81.51 18.86 26.42
N GLU A 447 -80.52 19.59 26.94
CA GLU A 447 -80.72 20.48 28.11
C GLU A 447 -80.82 22.01 27.79
N GLY A 448 -81.97 22.46 27.23
CA GLY A 448 -82.63 23.77 27.57
C GLY A 448 -82.87 24.93 26.55
N ALA A 449 -83.97 24.96 25.73
CA ALA A 449 -84.05 25.85 24.53
C ALA A 449 -85.25 26.83 24.15
N CYS A 450 -86.59 26.60 24.34
CA CYS A 450 -87.63 27.18 23.41
C CYS A 450 -88.81 28.07 23.98
N THR A 451 -89.43 29.00 23.18
CA THR A 451 -90.86 29.54 23.22
C THR A 451 -91.18 30.66 22.13
N THR A 452 -92.24 31.52 22.22
CA THR A 452 -93.52 31.54 21.40
C THR A 452 -94.17 32.97 21.22
N CYS A 453 -95.08 33.21 20.22
CA CYS A 453 -95.83 34.51 19.95
C CYS A 453 -97.26 34.37 19.26
N ILE A 454 -97.95 35.46 18.76
CA ILE A 454 -99.43 35.56 18.38
C ILE A 454 -99.82 36.52 17.16
N PRO A 455 -100.73 36.18 16.19
CA PRO A 455 -100.83 36.67 14.74
C PRO A 455 -101.90 37.69 14.15
N THR A 456 -101.60 38.38 13.00
CA THR A 456 -102.50 39.15 12.04
C THR A 456 -102.00 39.40 10.56
N ALA A 457 -102.78 39.16 9.50
CA ALA A 457 -102.38 39.19 8.05
C ALA A 457 -101.46 40.30 7.42
N GLU A 458 -100.70 39.89 6.37
CA GLU A 458 -99.53 40.53 5.72
C GLU A 458 -99.72 41.69 4.69
N ILE A 459 -98.66 42.50 4.53
CA ILE A 459 -98.41 43.51 3.47
C ILE A 459 -96.90 43.64 3.20
N CYS A 460 -96.47 44.04 1.98
CA CYS A 460 -95.04 44.13 1.59
C CYS A 460 -94.35 45.37 2.22
N ASP A 461 -94.05 45.32 3.52
CA ASP A 461 -93.36 46.36 4.29
C ASP A 461 -92.22 45.85 5.20
N GLY A 462 -92.04 44.53 5.29
CA GLY A 462 -90.94 43.85 5.98
C GLY A 462 -91.26 43.31 7.36
N CYS A 463 -92.52 43.30 7.77
CA CYS A 463 -92.96 42.82 9.07
C CYS A 463 -93.81 41.56 8.95
N ASP A 464 -93.48 40.53 9.73
CA ASP A 464 -94.33 39.38 10.01
C ASP A 464 -95.43 39.84 10.97
N ASN A 465 -96.47 40.41 10.38
CA ASN A 465 -97.66 40.83 11.08
C ASN A 465 -98.47 39.59 11.48
N ASP A 466 -98.41 38.54 10.66
CA ASP A 466 -99.18 37.29 10.68
C ASP A 466 -98.65 36.25 11.68
N CYS A 467 -97.51 36.50 12.30
CA CYS A 467 -96.84 35.70 13.35
C CYS A 467 -96.76 34.19 13.10
N ASP A 468 -96.81 33.75 11.84
CA ASP A 468 -96.42 32.40 11.43
C ASP A 468 -94.88 32.23 11.42
N GLY A 469 -94.15 33.35 11.54
CA GLY A 469 -92.71 33.45 11.50
C GLY A 469 -92.16 33.91 10.15
N ARG A 470 -92.97 34.50 9.25
CA ARG A 470 -92.55 34.96 7.91
C ARG A 470 -93.10 36.35 7.60
N ALA A 471 -92.20 37.27 7.27
CA ALA A 471 -92.57 38.62 6.81
C ALA A 471 -92.83 38.66 5.30
N ASP A 472 -93.81 39.46 4.87
CA ASP A 472 -94.18 39.75 3.47
C ASP A 472 -94.78 38.56 2.68
N ASP A 473 -95.34 37.56 3.36
CA ASP A 473 -96.02 36.42 2.73
C ASP A 473 -97.25 36.85 1.89
N GLY A 474 -97.55 36.11 0.82
CA GLY A 474 -98.79 36.28 0.03
C GLY A 474 -98.91 37.52 -0.89
N VAL A 475 -97.91 38.39 -1.04
CA VAL A 475 -98.03 39.65 -1.84
C VAL A 475 -97.69 39.49 -3.34
N ALA A 476 -98.53 40.05 -4.23
CA ALA A 476 -98.48 39.80 -5.69
C ALA A 476 -97.69 40.85 -6.55
N PRO A 477 -96.99 40.46 -7.65
CA PRO A 477 -96.10 41.34 -8.46
C PRO A 477 -96.72 42.49 -9.31
N VAL A 478 -95.89 43.45 -9.77
CA VAL A 478 -96.27 44.63 -10.61
C VAL A 478 -95.27 44.96 -11.76
N PRO A 479 -95.66 45.60 -12.90
CA PRO A 479 -94.79 45.74 -14.11
C PRO A 479 -93.77 46.90 -14.16
N CYS A 480 -92.70 46.82 -14.98
CA CYS A 480 -91.65 47.85 -15.16
C CYS A 480 -90.83 47.72 -16.50
N GLY A 481 -89.93 48.67 -16.84
CA GLY A 481 -88.97 48.58 -17.98
C GLY A 481 -88.93 49.77 -18.97
N VAL A 482 -88.05 49.72 -19.99
CA VAL A 482 -87.94 50.73 -21.09
C VAL A 482 -88.10 50.12 -22.49
N GLY A 483 -88.44 50.94 -23.49
CA GLY A 483 -89.20 50.55 -24.68
C GLY A 483 -88.51 49.80 -25.84
N ALA A 484 -87.40 49.10 -25.63
CA ALA A 484 -86.87 48.12 -26.59
C ALA A 484 -87.50 46.74 -26.34
N SER A 485 -87.65 45.90 -27.38
CA SER A 485 -88.42 44.64 -27.28
C SER A 485 -87.81 43.58 -26.36
N ASN A 486 -86.50 43.63 -26.11
CA ASN A 486 -85.74 42.75 -25.22
C ASN A 486 -85.53 43.33 -23.79
N CYS A 487 -85.81 44.62 -23.53
CA CYS A 487 -85.46 45.30 -22.27
C CYS A 487 -86.68 45.63 -21.33
N ALA A 488 -87.72 44.79 -21.30
CA ALA A 488 -88.94 44.95 -20.46
C ALA A 488 -89.02 43.94 -19.29
N GLY A 489 -89.67 44.27 -18.16
CA GLY A 489 -89.62 43.45 -16.93
C GLY A 489 -90.77 43.58 -15.92
N ILE A 490 -90.63 42.91 -14.77
CA ILE A 490 -91.60 42.87 -13.64
C ILE A 490 -90.86 43.08 -12.31
N ALA A 491 -91.44 43.84 -11.38
CA ALA A 491 -90.99 43.97 -10.00
C ALA A 491 -91.88 43.13 -9.06
N SER A 492 -91.26 42.36 -8.18
CA SER A 492 -91.93 41.53 -7.16
C SER A 492 -91.57 42.01 -5.76
N CYS A 493 -92.37 41.70 -4.74
CA CYS A 493 -91.89 41.87 -3.35
C CYS A 493 -90.66 40.97 -3.14
N LYS A 494 -89.83 41.27 -2.13
CA LYS A 494 -88.81 40.31 -1.68
C LYS A 494 -89.51 39.00 -1.24
N PRO A 495 -88.86 37.82 -1.44
CA PRO A 495 -89.43 36.56 -0.97
C PRO A 495 -89.68 36.61 0.53
N GLU A 496 -90.73 35.93 0.99
CA GLU A 496 -91.06 35.82 2.42
C GLU A 496 -89.81 35.51 3.26
N GLN A 497 -89.56 36.29 4.31
CA GLN A 497 -88.34 36.16 5.12
C GLN A 497 -88.67 35.59 6.50
N PRO A 498 -87.99 34.50 6.93
CA PRO A 498 -88.22 33.96 8.26
C PRO A 498 -87.73 34.96 9.32
N VAL A 499 -88.65 35.40 10.17
CA VAL A 499 -88.39 36.30 11.29
C VAL A 499 -89.04 35.71 12.55
N PRO A 500 -88.64 36.14 13.76
CA PRO A 500 -89.35 35.72 14.96
C PRO A 500 -90.81 36.18 14.87
N ALA A 501 -91.75 35.27 15.12
CA ALA A 501 -93.20 35.51 15.10
C ALA A 501 -93.58 36.91 15.66
N GLY A 502 -93.97 37.85 14.79
CA GLY A 502 -94.28 39.25 15.13
C GLY A 502 -93.14 40.26 14.94
N GLY A 503 -92.09 39.89 14.19
CA GLY A 503 -90.86 40.66 14.00
C GLY A 503 -90.76 41.33 12.62
N CYS A 504 -89.79 42.23 12.44
CA CYS A 504 -89.56 42.92 11.16
C CYS A 504 -88.08 42.89 10.73
N VAL A 505 -87.83 42.90 9.42
CA VAL A 505 -86.51 42.99 8.80
C VAL A 505 -86.29 44.32 8.09
N ILE A 506 -85.22 45.02 8.49
CA ILE A 506 -84.86 46.33 7.92
C ILE A 506 -84.31 46.14 6.49
N GLY A 507 -84.92 46.81 5.52
CA GLY A 507 -84.52 46.77 4.11
C GLY A 507 -85.42 45.90 3.21
N ALA A 508 -86.60 45.52 3.67
CA ALA A 508 -87.65 44.87 2.89
C ALA A 508 -88.34 45.81 1.88
N GLY A 509 -89.32 45.28 1.15
CA GLY A 509 -90.02 45.96 0.05
C GLY A 509 -89.69 45.39 -1.34
N TRP A 510 -90.13 46.11 -2.39
CA TRP A 510 -90.02 45.69 -3.78
C TRP A 510 -88.56 45.47 -4.25
N LEU A 511 -88.35 44.37 -4.98
CA LEU A 511 -87.12 44.08 -5.71
C LEU A 511 -86.94 45.04 -6.90
N PRO A 512 -85.68 45.22 -7.39
CA PRO A 512 -85.42 45.87 -8.67
C PRO A 512 -86.20 45.25 -9.82
N CYS A 513 -86.38 46.01 -10.91
CA CYS A 513 -87.07 45.52 -12.10
C CYS A 513 -86.34 44.30 -12.68
N ALA A 514 -87.02 43.17 -12.82
CA ALA A 514 -86.46 41.98 -13.44
C ALA A 514 -86.58 42.07 -14.98
N ASN A 515 -85.63 42.75 -15.60
CA ASN A 515 -85.18 42.48 -16.98
C ASN A 515 -83.78 41.84 -16.92
N ALA A 516 -83.41 41.05 -17.93
CA ALA A 516 -82.18 40.24 -17.93
C ALA A 516 -81.25 40.65 -19.09
N PRO A 517 -80.53 41.78 -18.97
CA PRO A 517 -79.44 42.10 -19.91
C PRO A 517 -78.31 41.07 -19.76
N VAL A 518 -77.65 40.73 -20.86
CA VAL A 518 -76.55 39.76 -20.90
C VAL A 518 -75.36 40.33 -21.68
N PRO A 519 -74.09 40.08 -21.28
CA PRO A 519 -72.93 40.65 -21.95
C PRO A 519 -72.87 40.32 -23.44
N GLU A 520 -72.30 41.23 -24.23
CA GLU A 520 -72.29 41.14 -25.69
C GLU A 520 -71.65 39.88 -26.27
N PHE A 521 -72.28 39.37 -27.33
CA PHE A 521 -71.80 38.33 -28.21
C PHE A 521 -71.55 38.93 -29.60
N CYS A 522 -70.60 38.40 -30.39
CA CYS A 522 -70.44 38.82 -31.81
C CYS A 522 -71.65 38.36 -32.67
N ASP A 523 -72.81 38.99 -32.51
CA ASP A 523 -74.03 38.70 -33.28
C ASP A 523 -74.75 39.95 -33.85
N GLY A 524 -74.33 41.15 -33.47
CA GLY A 524 -74.79 42.42 -34.05
C GLY A 524 -76.09 42.99 -33.47
N GLU A 525 -76.54 42.50 -32.30
CA GLU A 525 -77.61 43.09 -31.49
C GLU A 525 -77.03 43.80 -30.25
N ASP A 526 -77.86 44.57 -29.53
CA ASP A 526 -77.55 45.22 -28.24
C ASP A 526 -78.17 44.34 -27.13
N ASN A 527 -77.33 43.50 -26.52
CA ASN A 527 -77.70 42.41 -25.62
C ASN A 527 -77.66 42.82 -24.14
N ASP A 528 -76.81 43.76 -23.76
CA ASP A 528 -76.74 44.29 -22.39
C ASP A 528 -77.57 45.59 -22.16
N CYS A 529 -78.21 46.10 -23.22
CA CYS A 529 -79.09 47.28 -23.25
C CYS A 529 -78.37 48.61 -22.91
N ASP A 530 -77.04 48.75 -23.13
CA ASP A 530 -76.30 50.00 -22.88
C ASP A 530 -76.36 51.03 -24.04
N GLY A 531 -76.64 50.57 -25.27
CA GLY A 531 -76.76 51.40 -26.47
C GLY A 531 -75.58 51.33 -27.45
N ALA A 532 -74.60 50.46 -27.21
CA ALA A 532 -73.57 50.07 -28.17
C ALA A 532 -73.83 48.64 -28.73
N VAL A 533 -72.90 48.08 -29.52
CA VAL A 533 -73.07 46.80 -30.24
C VAL A 533 -71.69 46.13 -30.45
N ASP A 534 -71.58 44.87 -30.03
CA ASP A 534 -70.40 43.98 -30.15
C ASP A 534 -69.10 44.46 -29.43
N GLU A 535 -69.15 45.31 -28.40
CA GLU A 535 -67.94 45.72 -27.65
C GLU A 535 -67.53 44.77 -26.49
N GLY A 536 -66.25 44.80 -26.12
CA GLY A 536 -65.72 44.08 -24.96
C GLY A 536 -65.45 42.57 -25.15
N THR A 537 -65.73 42.00 -26.32
CA THR A 537 -65.52 40.56 -26.58
C THR A 537 -64.07 40.12 -26.43
N SER A 538 -63.79 39.09 -25.62
CA SER A 538 -62.44 38.54 -25.43
C SER A 538 -62.06 37.53 -26.54
N PRO A 539 -60.78 37.41 -26.94
CA PRO A 539 -60.34 36.44 -27.93
C PRO A 539 -60.64 35.00 -27.51
N ALA A 540 -61.11 34.18 -28.45
CA ALA A 540 -61.45 32.78 -28.19
C ALA A 540 -60.22 31.88 -28.39
N PRO A 541 -60.04 30.82 -27.57
CA PRO A 541 -59.04 29.79 -27.85
C PRO A 541 -59.37 29.05 -29.16
N CYS A 542 -58.35 28.63 -29.90
CA CYS A 542 -58.52 27.98 -31.19
C CYS A 542 -57.46 26.93 -31.50
N GLU A 543 -57.82 26.07 -32.44
CA GLU A 543 -56.96 25.08 -33.09
C GLU A 543 -57.07 25.24 -34.62
N PRO A 544 -55.98 25.07 -35.39
CA PRO A 544 -56.04 25.06 -36.85
C PRO A 544 -56.90 23.92 -37.38
N VAL A 545 -57.64 24.18 -38.46
CA VAL A 545 -58.47 23.15 -39.13
C VAL A 545 -57.57 22.02 -39.64
N GLY A 546 -57.68 20.84 -39.01
CA GLY A 546 -56.84 19.67 -39.28
C GLY A 546 -55.89 19.27 -38.14
N ALA A 547 -55.89 19.99 -37.01
CA ALA A 547 -55.22 19.52 -35.79
C ALA A 547 -55.80 18.17 -35.30
N PRO A 548 -55.00 17.29 -34.68
CA PRO A 548 -55.51 16.11 -33.98
C PRO A 548 -56.40 16.54 -32.82
N GLY A 549 -57.54 15.86 -32.62
CA GLY A 549 -58.41 16.12 -31.48
C GLY A 549 -57.96 15.37 -30.23
N GLY A 550 -58.11 16.00 -29.05
CA GLY A 550 -57.76 15.40 -27.75
C GLY A 550 -56.45 15.88 -27.15
N LEU A 551 -55.86 16.96 -27.67
CA LEU A 551 -54.62 17.55 -27.16
C LEU A 551 -54.80 18.09 -25.74
N VAL A 552 -53.85 17.79 -24.87
CA VAL A 552 -53.73 18.35 -23.52
C VAL A 552 -52.79 19.55 -23.54
N PHE A 553 -53.19 20.64 -22.86
CA PHE A 553 -52.42 21.87 -22.77
C PHE A 553 -52.11 22.15 -21.29
N GLY A 554 -50.82 22.27 -20.93
CA GLY A 554 -50.41 22.39 -19.53
C GLY A 554 -48.94 22.79 -19.37
N ALA A 555 -48.51 22.98 -18.12
CA ALA A 555 -47.15 23.46 -17.81
C ALA A 555 -46.03 22.45 -18.17
N MET A 556 -46.38 21.17 -18.31
CA MET A 556 -45.46 20.08 -18.70
C MET A 556 -45.79 19.50 -20.09
N SER A 557 -46.51 20.23 -20.94
CA SER A 557 -46.75 19.84 -22.34
C SER A 557 -46.13 20.85 -23.30
N GLN A 558 -45.58 20.38 -24.42
CA GLN A 558 -45.08 21.28 -25.45
C GLN A 558 -46.23 21.99 -26.20
N CYS A 559 -47.44 21.42 -26.19
CA CYS A 559 -48.56 21.97 -26.92
C CYS A 559 -49.03 23.30 -26.34
N LYS A 560 -49.28 24.26 -27.23
CA LYS A 560 -49.77 25.59 -26.88
C LYS A 560 -51.00 25.90 -27.70
N GLN A 561 -52.10 26.20 -27.01
CA GLN A 561 -53.37 26.54 -27.64
C GLN A 561 -53.26 27.88 -28.37
N GLY A 562 -53.87 27.98 -29.56
CA GLY A 562 -53.87 29.22 -30.32
C GLY A 562 -54.93 30.21 -29.82
N SER A 563 -54.84 31.46 -30.27
CA SER A 563 -55.85 32.51 -30.03
C SER A 563 -56.47 33.03 -31.33
N LEU A 564 -57.77 33.33 -31.29
CA LEU A 564 -58.62 33.77 -32.39
C LEU A 564 -59.40 35.04 -32.02
N ASP A 565 -59.08 36.14 -32.70
CA ASP A 565 -59.85 37.38 -32.67
C ASP A 565 -61.17 37.22 -33.47
N CYS A 566 -62.23 37.99 -33.17
CA CYS A 566 -63.52 37.89 -33.89
C CYS A 566 -63.33 38.15 -35.39
N GLY A 567 -63.51 37.11 -36.22
CA GLY A 567 -63.25 37.12 -37.68
C GLY A 567 -61.81 36.80 -38.13
N GLY A 568 -60.92 36.36 -37.23
CA GLY A 568 -59.48 36.17 -37.48
C GLY A 568 -59.05 34.79 -38.03
N VAL A 569 -57.73 34.57 -38.00
CA VAL A 569 -57.07 33.27 -38.25
C VAL A 569 -56.29 32.90 -36.98
N CYS A 570 -56.32 31.62 -36.60
CA CYS A 570 -55.71 31.10 -35.38
C CYS A 570 -54.18 31.35 -35.35
N LYS A 571 -53.67 31.98 -34.29
CA LYS A 571 -52.24 32.32 -34.12
C LYS A 571 -51.68 31.73 -32.83
N GLY A 572 -50.39 31.39 -32.84
CA GLY A 572 -49.64 30.94 -31.65
C GLY A 572 -49.75 29.45 -31.31
N PHE A 573 -50.46 28.67 -32.12
CA PHE A 573 -50.62 27.22 -31.91
C PHE A 573 -49.29 26.46 -32.08
N VAL A 574 -48.96 25.62 -31.10
CA VAL A 574 -47.89 24.61 -31.17
C VAL A 574 -48.55 23.25 -31.03
N GLY A 575 -48.36 22.38 -32.03
CA GLY A 575 -48.95 21.05 -32.09
C GLY A 575 -48.01 19.92 -31.67
N PRO A 576 -48.51 18.69 -31.63
CA PRO A 576 -47.78 17.52 -31.12
C PRO A 576 -46.63 17.08 -32.03
N SER A 577 -45.65 16.40 -31.43
CA SER A 577 -44.50 15.80 -32.09
C SER A 577 -44.30 14.36 -31.63
N ALA A 578 -43.16 13.74 -31.92
CA ALA A 578 -42.89 12.36 -31.49
C ALA A 578 -42.31 12.34 -30.07
N GLU A 579 -42.78 11.40 -29.25
CA GLU A 579 -42.41 11.29 -27.84
C GLU A 579 -40.91 11.11 -27.58
N ARG A 580 -40.46 11.71 -26.48
CA ARG A 580 -39.07 11.71 -26.01
C ARG A 580 -39.08 11.64 -24.49
N CYS A 581 -38.07 10.99 -23.94
CA CYS A 581 -37.80 11.01 -22.51
C CYS A 581 -37.03 12.31 -22.19
N ASP A 582 -37.76 13.41 -21.98
CA ASP A 582 -37.22 14.75 -21.65
C ASP A 582 -38.03 15.51 -20.59
N GLY A 583 -39.03 14.88 -19.98
CA GLY A 583 -39.88 15.43 -18.93
C GLY A 583 -41.05 16.28 -19.45
N ILE A 584 -41.33 16.23 -20.75
CA ILE A 584 -42.38 17.02 -21.42
C ILE A 584 -43.29 16.09 -22.23
N ASP A 585 -44.60 16.25 -22.06
CA ASP A 585 -45.65 15.69 -22.92
C ASP A 585 -45.53 16.29 -24.34
N ASN A 586 -44.93 15.51 -25.24
CA ASN A 586 -44.48 15.91 -26.57
C ASN A 586 -45.49 15.54 -27.66
N ASP A 587 -46.23 14.43 -27.54
CA ASP A 587 -47.36 14.10 -28.42
C ASP A 587 -48.71 14.66 -27.92
N CYS A 588 -48.68 15.30 -26.75
CA CYS A 588 -49.76 16.07 -26.14
C CYS A 588 -50.97 15.23 -25.75
N ASN A 589 -50.78 13.94 -25.42
CA ASN A 589 -51.88 13.05 -24.98
C ASN A 589 -52.21 13.17 -23.48
N GLY A 590 -51.42 13.92 -22.70
CA GLY A 590 -51.63 14.13 -21.27
C GLY A 590 -50.92 13.14 -20.34
N GLN A 591 -50.05 12.30 -20.88
CA GLN A 591 -49.02 11.58 -20.14
C GLN A 591 -47.65 12.25 -20.41
N VAL A 592 -46.60 11.85 -19.70
CA VAL A 592 -45.26 12.42 -19.86
C VAL A 592 -44.27 11.28 -20.07
N ASP A 593 -43.43 11.41 -21.10
CA ASP A 593 -42.35 10.49 -21.48
C ASP A 593 -42.78 9.04 -21.89
N GLU A 594 -44.06 8.78 -22.15
CA GLU A 594 -44.55 7.45 -22.52
C GLU A 594 -44.17 7.04 -23.96
N GLY A 595 -43.81 5.78 -24.15
CA GLY A 595 -43.54 5.24 -25.50
C GLY A 595 -42.31 5.82 -26.20
N ALA A 596 -41.50 6.65 -25.53
CA ALA A 596 -40.27 7.21 -26.07
C ALA A 596 -39.33 6.11 -26.63
N SER A 597 -38.72 6.37 -27.79
CA SER A 597 -37.90 5.39 -28.49
C SER A 597 -36.62 5.07 -27.71
N GLY A 598 -36.38 3.77 -27.43
CA GLY A 598 -35.24 3.29 -26.66
C GLY A 598 -35.60 2.82 -25.24
N LEU A 599 -36.88 2.84 -24.86
CA LEU A 599 -37.40 2.27 -23.61
C LEU A 599 -37.76 0.77 -23.76
N ASN A 600 -37.70 0.03 -22.65
CA ASN A 600 -37.91 -1.42 -22.52
C ASN A 600 -36.92 -2.31 -23.27
N GLU A 601 -35.80 -1.75 -23.74
CA GLU A 601 -34.68 -2.51 -24.30
C GLU A 601 -33.77 -3.04 -23.18
N PRO A 602 -33.15 -4.22 -23.34
CA PRO A 602 -32.23 -4.75 -22.36
C PRO A 602 -30.96 -3.88 -22.26
N CYS A 603 -30.55 -3.56 -21.04
CA CYS A 603 -29.41 -2.70 -20.75
C CYS A 603 -28.54 -3.28 -19.62
N GLY A 604 -27.24 -2.98 -19.64
CA GLY A 604 -26.28 -3.60 -18.72
C GLY A 604 -25.84 -5.01 -19.15
N LEU A 605 -25.06 -5.66 -18.30
CA LEU A 605 -24.44 -6.95 -18.59
C LEU A 605 -25.34 -8.12 -18.15
N ALA A 606 -25.31 -9.21 -18.91
CA ALA A 606 -26.15 -10.39 -18.70
C ALA A 606 -25.37 -11.62 -18.15
N ALA A 607 -24.19 -11.38 -17.56
CA ALA A 607 -23.37 -12.40 -16.92
C ALA A 607 -23.64 -12.39 -15.40
N ALA A 608 -24.04 -13.53 -14.83
CA ALA A 608 -24.31 -13.63 -13.40
C ALA A 608 -23.02 -13.40 -12.59
N PRO A 609 -23.03 -12.61 -11.50
CA PRO A 609 -24.18 -12.11 -10.73
C PRO A 609 -24.94 -10.93 -11.35
N CYS A 610 -24.36 -10.19 -12.30
CA CYS A 610 -25.09 -9.14 -13.01
C CYS A 610 -26.31 -9.67 -13.76
N ALA A 611 -27.35 -8.85 -13.77
CA ALA A 611 -28.56 -9.08 -14.54
C ALA A 611 -28.80 -7.85 -15.40
N ALA A 612 -29.05 -8.06 -16.70
CA ALA A 612 -29.46 -6.98 -17.57
C ALA A 612 -30.79 -6.40 -17.08
N GLY A 613 -30.82 -5.08 -16.90
CA GLY A 613 -32.04 -4.33 -16.64
C GLY A 613 -32.81 -4.03 -17.92
N THR A 614 -33.86 -3.24 -17.78
CA THR A 614 -34.58 -2.62 -18.91
C THR A 614 -34.42 -1.11 -18.85
N THR A 615 -34.27 -0.46 -20.01
CA THR A 615 -34.31 1.00 -20.09
C THR A 615 -35.70 1.51 -19.70
N GLN A 616 -35.76 2.46 -18.77
CA GLN A 616 -36.98 3.12 -18.30
C GLN A 616 -36.76 4.63 -18.33
N CYS A 617 -37.80 5.41 -18.62
CA CYS A 617 -37.71 6.86 -18.47
C CYS A 617 -37.98 7.21 -17.01
N VAL A 618 -37.05 7.92 -16.38
CA VAL A 618 -37.19 8.39 -15.00
C VAL A 618 -36.67 9.83 -14.94
N ASN A 619 -37.55 10.76 -14.57
CA ASN A 619 -37.25 12.18 -14.44
C ASN A 619 -36.63 12.79 -15.73
N GLY A 620 -37.17 12.47 -16.91
CA GLY A 620 -36.67 13.01 -18.19
C GLY A 620 -35.30 12.47 -18.61
N ALA A 621 -34.89 11.29 -18.13
CA ALA A 621 -33.68 10.59 -18.57
C ALA A 621 -33.91 9.08 -18.76
N VAL A 622 -33.38 8.51 -19.85
CA VAL A 622 -33.40 7.07 -20.11
C VAL A 622 -32.37 6.40 -19.20
N VAL A 623 -32.84 5.71 -18.16
CA VAL A 623 -32.01 5.04 -17.16
C VAL A 623 -32.22 3.53 -17.19
N CYS A 624 -31.17 2.77 -16.90
CA CYS A 624 -31.29 1.32 -16.77
C CYS A 624 -31.84 0.95 -15.38
N GLN A 625 -33.05 0.37 -15.32
CA GLN A 625 -33.69 -0.11 -14.09
C GLN A 625 -33.89 -1.63 -14.08
N GLY A 626 -33.91 -2.21 -12.88
CA GLY A 626 -34.13 -3.64 -12.66
C GLY A 626 -32.91 -4.55 -12.92
N GLY A 627 -31.79 -3.99 -13.36
CA GLY A 627 -30.53 -4.73 -13.52
C GLY A 627 -29.67 -4.72 -12.25
N VAL A 628 -28.98 -5.82 -11.99
CA VAL A 628 -27.91 -5.87 -10.98
C VAL A 628 -26.68 -5.23 -11.61
N ARG A 629 -26.23 -4.12 -11.03
CA ARG A 629 -25.10 -3.31 -11.53
C ARG A 629 -23.77 -3.93 -11.08
N PRO A 630 -22.70 -3.78 -11.88
CA PRO A 630 -21.33 -3.89 -11.39
C PRO A 630 -21.15 -3.18 -10.06
N ALA A 631 -20.79 -3.94 -9.04
CA ALA A 631 -20.21 -3.43 -7.81
C ALA A 631 -18.70 -3.20 -8.04
N ALA A 632 -17.94 -2.98 -6.97
CA ALA A 632 -16.50 -3.20 -7.02
C ALA A 632 -16.23 -4.62 -6.52
N GLU A 633 -15.23 -5.28 -7.10
CA GLU A 633 -14.81 -6.63 -6.68
C GLU A 633 -14.59 -6.72 -5.16
N VAL A 634 -14.89 -7.86 -4.57
CA VAL A 634 -14.51 -8.20 -3.18
C VAL A 634 -14.12 -9.66 -3.14
N CYS A 635 -13.33 -10.07 -2.14
CA CYS A 635 -12.85 -11.45 -2.03
C CYS A 635 -13.92 -12.45 -1.56
N ASP A 636 -14.93 -12.71 -2.39
CA ASP A 636 -16.05 -13.61 -2.11
C ASP A 636 -16.23 -14.76 -3.13
N GLY A 637 -15.41 -14.78 -4.19
CA GLY A 637 -15.43 -15.81 -5.23
C GLY A 637 -16.51 -15.57 -6.28
N ILE A 638 -17.00 -14.33 -6.39
CA ILE A 638 -18.02 -13.89 -7.33
C ILE A 638 -17.46 -12.74 -8.17
N ASP A 639 -17.76 -12.76 -9.48
CA ASP A 639 -17.48 -11.70 -10.46
C ASP A 639 -18.42 -10.50 -10.22
N ASN A 640 -18.12 -9.68 -9.21
CA ASN A 640 -19.02 -8.65 -8.68
C ASN A 640 -19.05 -7.38 -9.53
N ASP A 641 -18.01 -7.09 -10.32
CA ASP A 641 -17.99 -6.03 -11.32
C ASP A 641 -18.35 -6.50 -12.75
N CYS A 642 -18.43 -7.83 -12.96
CA CYS A 642 -18.95 -8.49 -14.15
C CYS A 642 -18.05 -8.33 -15.40
N ASP A 643 -16.74 -8.16 -15.24
CA ASP A 643 -15.75 -8.12 -16.33
C ASP A 643 -15.40 -9.52 -16.89
N GLY A 644 -15.68 -10.58 -16.13
CA GLY A 644 -15.41 -11.97 -16.49
C GLY A 644 -14.17 -12.60 -15.82
N ALA A 645 -13.45 -11.84 -15.00
CA ALA A 645 -12.58 -12.34 -13.95
C ALA A 645 -13.38 -12.66 -12.67
N VAL A 646 -12.71 -13.13 -11.62
CA VAL A 646 -13.29 -13.36 -10.29
C VAL A 646 -12.22 -13.00 -9.26
N ASP A 647 -12.59 -12.22 -8.25
CA ASP A 647 -11.69 -11.73 -7.21
C ASP A 647 -10.48 -10.94 -7.79
N ASP A 648 -10.69 -10.11 -8.82
CA ASP A 648 -9.60 -9.35 -9.46
C ASP A 648 -9.35 -7.96 -8.81
N ALA A 649 -8.28 -7.28 -9.22
CA ALA A 649 -7.76 -6.13 -8.49
C ALA A 649 -8.06 -4.81 -9.21
N PRO A 650 -8.75 -3.84 -8.56
CA PRO A 650 -8.73 -3.63 -7.11
C PRO A 650 -9.98 -4.10 -6.34
N LEU A 651 -9.82 -5.09 -5.45
CA LEU A 651 -10.84 -5.47 -4.48
C LEU A 651 -11.19 -4.30 -3.53
N ALA A 652 -12.46 -4.01 -3.33
CA ALA A 652 -12.97 -2.99 -2.41
C ALA A 652 -12.86 -3.41 -0.93
N ASP A 653 -12.79 -4.71 -0.65
CA ASP A 653 -12.41 -5.24 0.66
C ASP A 653 -10.89 -5.47 0.80
N ALA A 654 -10.10 -5.09 -0.22
CA ALA A 654 -8.64 -5.09 -0.09
C ALA A 654 -8.22 -4.25 1.12
N PRO A 655 -7.32 -4.75 1.96
CA PRO A 655 -6.68 -3.93 2.97
C PRO A 655 -6.01 -2.71 2.32
N LEU A 656 -6.32 -1.51 2.81
CA LEU A 656 -5.73 -0.25 2.32
C LEU A 656 -4.20 -0.38 2.23
N GLY A 657 -3.66 0.01 1.07
CA GLY A 657 -2.27 -0.25 0.66
C GLY A 657 -1.24 0.02 1.76
N GLY A 658 -0.72 -1.06 2.36
CA GLY A 658 0.36 -1.05 3.34
C GLY A 658 0.00 -1.37 4.80
N SER A 659 -1.21 -1.85 5.11
CA SER A 659 -1.68 -1.94 6.52
C SER A 659 -2.14 -3.32 7.07
N SER A 660 -1.85 -4.46 6.41
CA SER A 660 -2.24 -5.78 6.94
C SER A 660 -1.15 -6.85 6.80
N GLY A 661 -0.18 -6.80 7.72
CA GLY A 661 0.60 -7.98 8.06
C GLY A 661 -0.27 -8.98 8.83
N CYS A 662 -0.42 -10.20 8.32
CA CYS A 662 -1.20 -11.27 8.95
C CYS A 662 -0.28 -12.34 9.58
N TRP A 663 -0.85 -13.16 10.46
CA TRP A 663 -0.16 -14.29 11.10
C TRP A 663 -1.04 -15.55 11.05
N THR A 664 -0.55 -16.71 11.48
CA THR A 664 -1.29 -18.00 11.40
C THR A 664 -1.35 -18.78 12.72
N LEU A 665 -1.17 -18.10 13.86
CA LEU A 665 -1.30 -18.72 15.19
C LEU A 665 -2.77 -18.80 15.66
N PRO A 666 -3.11 -19.74 16.56
CA PRO A 666 -4.38 -19.79 17.31
C PRO A 666 -4.26 -19.14 18.71
N GLY A 667 -5.32 -18.51 19.23
CA GLY A 667 -5.31 -17.77 20.50
C GLY A 667 -6.27 -16.55 20.56
N ASP A 668 -5.88 -15.49 21.27
CA ASP A 668 -6.56 -14.17 21.25
C ASP A 668 -6.28 -13.46 19.90
N CYS A 669 -7.18 -13.63 18.93
CA CYS A 669 -6.95 -13.20 17.55
C CYS A 669 -7.44 -11.77 17.26
N CYS A 670 -6.71 -11.11 16.37
CA CYS A 670 -7.12 -9.92 15.66
C CYS A 670 -8.21 -10.28 14.64
N ALA A 671 -9.23 -9.42 14.51
CA ALA A 671 -10.16 -9.45 13.39
C ALA A 671 -9.57 -8.65 12.22
N GLY A 672 -9.41 -9.30 11.07
CA GLY A 672 -8.98 -8.68 9.82
C GLY A 672 -10.13 -8.29 8.90
N PRO A 673 -9.82 -7.58 7.79
CA PRO A 673 -10.78 -7.35 6.71
C PRO A 673 -11.24 -8.69 6.09
N GLY A 674 -12.45 -8.70 5.55
CA GLY A 674 -13.05 -9.89 4.93
C GLY A 674 -13.23 -11.10 5.86
N GLY A 675 -13.29 -10.87 7.18
CA GLY A 675 -13.54 -11.92 8.18
C GLY A 675 -12.34 -12.82 8.52
N LEU A 676 -11.14 -12.54 8.00
CA LEU A 676 -9.94 -13.30 8.33
C LEU A 676 -9.50 -13.03 9.77
N ALA A 677 -9.63 -14.02 10.65
CA ALA A 677 -9.10 -13.96 12.01
C ALA A 677 -7.64 -14.47 12.05
N TRP A 678 -6.73 -13.70 12.63
CA TRP A 678 -5.34 -14.14 12.89
C TRP A 678 -4.82 -13.71 14.25
N CYS A 679 -4.03 -14.58 14.89
CA CYS A 679 -3.39 -14.23 16.15
C CYS A 679 -1.92 -13.86 15.92
N PRO A 680 -1.46 -12.67 16.36
CA PRO A 680 -0.05 -12.33 16.38
C PRO A 680 0.67 -13.08 17.52
N PRO A 681 1.97 -13.42 17.36
CA PRO A 681 2.79 -13.87 18.49
C PRO A 681 2.97 -12.78 19.54
N VAL A 682 3.43 -13.16 20.74
CA VAL A 682 3.75 -12.21 21.82
C VAL A 682 4.76 -11.18 21.30
N GLY A 683 4.49 -9.89 21.50
CA GLY A 683 5.35 -8.80 21.02
C GLY A 683 5.03 -8.27 19.62
N ALA A 684 4.31 -9.01 18.77
CA ALA A 684 3.76 -8.50 17.52
C ALA A 684 2.44 -7.72 17.74
N THR A 685 1.97 -7.03 16.71
CA THR A 685 0.68 -6.33 16.69
C THR A 685 -0.18 -6.81 15.52
N CYS A 686 -1.48 -6.47 15.52
CA CYS A 686 -2.40 -6.87 14.46
C CYS A 686 -2.02 -6.38 13.06
N GLY A 687 -1.16 -5.35 12.93
CA GLY A 687 -0.76 -4.76 11.65
C GLY A 687 0.73 -4.85 11.32
N GLY A 688 1.55 -5.51 12.14
CA GLY A 688 2.99 -5.62 11.87
C GLY A 688 3.78 -6.32 12.96
N SER A 689 5.10 -6.45 12.76
CA SER A 689 6.01 -7.17 13.65
C SER A 689 6.18 -6.58 15.05
N GLY A 690 5.58 -5.44 15.37
CA GLY A 690 5.59 -4.87 16.73
C GLY A 690 7.00 -4.63 17.28
N SER A 691 7.37 -5.34 18.35
CA SER A 691 8.70 -5.31 18.97
C SER A 691 9.61 -6.49 18.60
N LEU A 692 9.19 -7.35 17.67
CA LEU A 692 9.96 -8.51 17.23
C LEU A 692 11.26 -8.11 16.52
N ARG A 693 12.28 -8.94 16.68
CA ARG A 693 13.58 -8.80 15.99
C ARG A 693 13.62 -9.61 14.69
N PRO A 694 14.68 -9.47 13.87
CA PRO A 694 14.87 -10.33 12.68
C PRO A 694 14.84 -11.81 13.06
N GLY A 695 14.03 -12.58 12.33
CA GLY A 695 13.69 -13.98 12.62
C GLY A 695 12.21 -14.22 12.31
N CYS A 696 11.34 -13.36 12.84
CA CYS A 696 9.89 -13.45 12.67
C CYS A 696 9.33 -12.28 11.85
N HIS A 697 8.41 -12.56 10.93
CA HIS A 697 7.71 -11.53 10.16
C HIS A 697 6.28 -11.93 9.79
N ALA A 698 5.41 -10.92 9.74
CA ALA A 698 4.05 -11.09 9.27
C ALA A 698 4.03 -11.51 7.79
N GLY A 699 3.00 -12.26 7.42
CA GLY A 699 2.66 -12.56 6.03
C GLY A 699 1.80 -11.46 5.41
N ILE A 700 1.47 -11.63 4.13
CA ILE A 700 0.56 -10.76 3.39
C ILE A 700 -0.80 -11.45 3.29
N ALA A 701 -1.87 -10.70 3.59
CA ALA A 701 -3.23 -11.15 3.32
C ALA A 701 -3.46 -11.15 1.79
N THR A 702 -3.81 -12.32 1.25
CA THR A 702 -4.03 -12.55 -0.19
C THR A 702 -5.36 -13.25 -0.40
N CYS A 703 -6.19 -12.71 -1.29
CA CYS A 703 -7.40 -13.38 -1.71
C CYS A 703 -7.06 -14.66 -2.49
N ALA A 704 -7.70 -15.78 -2.14
CA ALA A 704 -7.52 -17.04 -2.84
C ALA A 704 -8.78 -17.93 -2.72
N ASN A 705 -9.53 -18.06 -3.82
CA ASN A 705 -10.78 -18.82 -3.92
C ASN A 705 -11.92 -18.23 -3.06
N GLY A 706 -12.21 -16.93 -3.19
CA GLY A 706 -13.28 -16.28 -2.43
C GLY A 706 -13.09 -16.26 -0.91
N SER A 707 -11.83 -16.22 -0.47
CA SER A 707 -11.48 -16.07 0.94
C SER A 707 -10.09 -15.47 1.09
N TRP A 708 -9.94 -14.56 2.05
CA TRP A 708 -8.63 -14.05 2.45
C TRP A 708 -7.81 -15.17 3.11
N THR A 709 -6.56 -15.29 2.67
CA THR A 709 -5.60 -16.26 3.21
C THR A 709 -4.32 -15.54 3.61
N CYS A 710 -3.64 -16.01 4.65
CA CYS A 710 -2.36 -15.43 5.05
C CYS A 710 -1.21 -16.18 4.38
N THR A 711 -0.42 -15.50 3.55
CA THR A 711 0.72 -16.11 2.84
C THR A 711 2.05 -15.47 3.25
N GLY A 712 3.09 -16.30 3.42
CA GLY A 712 4.44 -15.82 3.70
C GLY A 712 4.69 -15.29 5.11
N ALA A 713 3.94 -15.73 6.13
CA ALA A 713 4.29 -15.45 7.54
C ALA A 713 5.40 -16.40 8.02
N ALA A 714 6.39 -15.88 8.74
CA ALA A 714 7.42 -16.67 9.43
C ALA A 714 7.04 -16.82 10.91
N LEU A 715 6.65 -18.03 11.31
CA LEU A 715 6.12 -18.34 12.64
C LEU A 715 7.21 -18.54 13.70
N PRO A 716 6.87 -18.33 15.00
CA PRO A 716 7.68 -18.82 16.12
C PRO A 716 8.06 -20.29 15.95
N SER A 717 9.34 -20.57 16.12
CA SER A 717 9.95 -21.90 16.11
C SER A 717 10.87 -22.03 17.32
N GLY A 718 11.48 -23.21 17.56
CA GLY A 718 12.41 -23.35 18.68
C GLY A 718 13.70 -22.57 18.44
N GLU A 719 14.18 -21.85 19.46
CA GLU A 719 15.43 -21.10 19.41
C GLU A 719 16.60 -21.93 18.87
N MET A 720 17.38 -21.31 17.98
CA MET A 720 18.61 -21.83 17.40
C MET A 720 19.68 -20.75 17.54
N CYS A 721 20.91 -21.13 17.83
CA CYS A 721 22.02 -20.19 17.94
C CYS A 721 22.49 -19.77 16.53
N ASP A 722 21.76 -18.85 15.90
CA ASP A 722 21.98 -18.33 14.56
C ASP A 722 21.95 -16.79 14.48
N GLY A 723 21.70 -16.10 15.62
CA GLY A 723 21.66 -14.65 15.73
C GLY A 723 20.32 -14.03 15.34
N LEU A 724 19.28 -14.85 15.16
CA LEU A 724 17.89 -14.44 14.97
C LEU A 724 17.05 -14.70 16.23
N ASP A 725 15.91 -14.02 16.33
CA ASP A 725 14.89 -14.22 17.36
C ASP A 725 13.84 -15.17 16.74
N ASN A 726 14.03 -16.47 16.95
CA ASN A 726 13.36 -17.55 16.21
C ASN A 726 12.06 -18.01 16.88
N ASP A 727 11.94 -17.88 18.20
CA ASP A 727 10.70 -18.07 18.96
C ASP A 727 9.87 -16.78 19.14
N CYS A 728 10.40 -15.66 18.64
CA CYS A 728 9.80 -14.34 18.66
C CYS A 728 9.59 -13.75 20.08
N ASN A 729 10.34 -14.18 21.11
CA ASN A 729 10.15 -13.71 22.48
C ASN A 729 10.77 -12.33 22.77
N GLY A 730 11.58 -11.77 21.85
CA GLY A 730 12.21 -10.45 21.96
C GLY A 730 13.66 -10.47 22.46
N THR A 731 14.16 -11.64 22.88
CA THR A 731 15.58 -11.94 23.11
C THR A 731 16.11 -12.85 22.00
N VAL A 732 17.41 -12.72 21.70
CA VAL A 732 18.08 -13.46 20.61
C VAL A 732 18.90 -14.58 21.22
N ASP A 733 18.77 -15.79 20.68
CA ASP A 733 19.50 -17.01 21.06
C ASP A 733 19.29 -17.46 22.53
N ASP A 734 18.19 -17.09 23.21
CA ASP A 734 18.07 -17.22 24.69
C ASP A 734 17.72 -18.64 25.19
N ALA A 735 17.07 -19.46 24.34
CA ALA A 735 16.71 -20.84 24.63
C ALA A 735 17.31 -21.85 23.63
N ALA A 736 18.39 -21.48 22.94
CA ALA A 736 18.99 -22.27 21.87
C ALA A 736 19.42 -23.68 22.33
N SER A 737 18.89 -24.70 21.65
CA SER A 737 19.17 -26.11 22.01
C SER A 737 20.66 -26.44 21.90
N GLY A 738 21.26 -26.87 23.02
CA GLY A 738 22.68 -27.20 23.13
C GLY A 738 23.54 -26.13 23.82
N VAL A 739 22.98 -24.98 24.24
CA VAL A 739 23.65 -24.05 25.16
C VAL A 739 23.70 -24.67 26.56
N GLY A 740 24.87 -24.61 27.21
CA GLY A 740 25.12 -25.21 28.52
C GLY A 740 25.54 -26.69 28.49
N ASP A 741 25.52 -27.36 27.33
CA ASP A 741 26.05 -28.72 27.20
C ASP A 741 27.59 -28.73 27.40
N PRO A 742 28.16 -29.76 28.05
CA PRO A 742 29.60 -29.89 28.23
C PRO A 742 30.31 -30.15 26.90
N CYS A 743 31.50 -29.57 26.73
CA CYS A 743 32.30 -29.69 25.51
C CYS A 743 33.80 -29.48 25.79
N GLY A 744 34.66 -29.82 24.82
CA GLY A 744 36.11 -29.80 24.99
C GLY A 744 36.67 -31.09 25.61
N MET A 745 37.98 -31.12 25.82
CA MET A 745 38.73 -32.26 26.37
C MET A 745 39.28 -31.91 27.76
N SER A 746 39.90 -32.88 28.44
CA SER A 746 40.39 -32.73 29.83
C SER A 746 41.76 -33.39 30.04
N GLU A 747 42.51 -33.55 28.95
CA GLU A 747 43.86 -34.12 28.91
C GLU A 747 44.86 -33.01 28.54
N GLY A 748 46.15 -33.22 28.80
CA GLY A 748 47.18 -32.19 28.64
C GLY A 748 46.90 -30.87 29.37
N LEU A 749 47.06 -29.76 28.64
CA LEU A 749 46.74 -28.40 29.09
C LEU A 749 45.28 -27.97 28.83
N CYS A 750 44.43 -28.84 28.26
CA CYS A 750 43.04 -28.51 27.92
C CYS A 750 42.11 -28.50 29.15
N GLU A 751 41.28 -27.46 29.26
CA GLU A 751 40.18 -27.38 30.22
C GLU A 751 38.83 -27.51 29.50
N ALA A 752 37.99 -28.46 29.92
CA ALA A 752 36.66 -28.67 29.38
C ALA A 752 35.72 -27.50 29.74
N GLY A 753 34.94 -27.06 28.75
CA GLY A 753 34.04 -25.93 28.84
C GLY A 753 32.56 -26.30 28.74
N MET A 754 31.72 -25.27 28.65
CA MET A 754 30.32 -25.40 28.25
C MET A 754 30.13 -24.75 26.88
N ARG A 755 29.10 -25.19 26.15
CA ARG A 755 28.68 -24.55 24.91
C ARG A 755 27.98 -23.23 25.20
N GLU A 756 28.44 -22.15 24.59
CA GLU A 756 27.88 -20.81 24.69
C GLU A 756 27.50 -20.31 23.29
N CYS A 757 26.39 -19.57 23.19
CA CYS A 757 26.04 -18.92 21.94
C CYS A 757 26.79 -17.58 21.84
N VAL A 758 27.72 -17.48 20.88
CA VAL A 758 28.55 -16.28 20.69
C VAL A 758 28.45 -15.84 19.23
N SER A 759 27.81 -14.69 19.00
CA SER A 759 27.62 -14.09 17.67
C SER A 759 26.91 -15.00 16.66
N GLY A 760 25.84 -15.70 17.08
CA GLY A 760 25.08 -16.60 16.21
C GLY A 760 25.82 -17.89 15.83
N GLN A 761 26.76 -18.35 16.66
CA GLN A 761 27.38 -19.67 16.56
C GLN A 761 27.53 -20.32 17.94
N LEU A 762 27.25 -21.63 18.01
CA LEU A 762 27.34 -22.42 19.24
C LEU A 762 28.80 -22.83 19.49
N VAL A 763 29.56 -21.93 20.13
CA VAL A 763 31.00 -22.08 20.41
C VAL A 763 31.21 -22.86 21.70
N CYS A 764 32.27 -23.68 21.76
CA CYS A 764 32.68 -24.28 23.03
C CYS A 764 33.60 -23.31 23.80
N ALA A 765 33.21 -22.91 25.01
CA ALA A 765 34.04 -22.08 25.89
C ALA A 765 35.08 -22.94 26.64
N SER A 766 35.90 -23.69 25.88
CA SER A 766 37.00 -24.55 26.39
C SER A 766 38.36 -24.01 25.98
N THR A 767 39.39 -24.26 26.78
CA THR A 767 40.78 -24.16 26.31
C THR A 767 41.04 -25.34 25.39
N GLY A 768 41.05 -25.10 24.08
CA GLY A 768 41.22 -26.13 23.06
C GLY A 768 42.69 -26.41 22.72
N PRO A 769 42.95 -27.49 21.97
CA PRO A 769 44.30 -27.97 21.66
C PRO A 769 45.07 -27.00 20.76
N ALA A 770 46.37 -26.88 21.00
CA ALA A 770 47.33 -26.07 20.24
C ALA A 770 48.39 -26.98 19.61
N GLY A 771 49.03 -26.55 18.52
CA GLY A 771 50.02 -27.41 17.84
C GLY A 771 51.30 -27.59 18.66
N GLU A 772 51.74 -28.86 18.80
CA GLU A 772 52.89 -29.30 19.58
C GLU A 772 54.18 -28.49 19.38
N ILE A 773 54.88 -28.27 20.51
CA ILE A 773 56.19 -27.63 20.57
C ILE A 773 57.09 -28.35 21.58
N CYS A 774 58.29 -28.78 21.16
CA CYS A 774 59.30 -29.50 21.96
C CYS A 774 59.57 -28.83 23.34
N ASN A 775 58.75 -29.15 24.35
CA ASN A 775 58.70 -28.53 25.66
C ASN A 775 58.40 -29.53 26.81
N GLY A 776 57.95 -30.76 26.48
CA GLY A 776 57.64 -31.82 27.42
C GLY A 776 56.23 -31.79 28.04
N LEU A 777 55.30 -31.06 27.42
CA LEU A 777 53.88 -30.99 27.76
C LEU A 777 53.05 -31.46 26.55
N ASP A 778 51.81 -31.83 26.84
CA ASP A 778 50.75 -32.21 25.90
C ASP A 778 49.96 -30.91 25.58
N ASP A 779 50.35 -30.22 24.52
CA ASP A 779 49.77 -28.94 24.06
C ASP A 779 48.56 -29.18 23.12
N ASP A 780 48.57 -30.29 22.37
CA ASP A 780 47.51 -30.69 21.43
C ASP A 780 46.44 -31.65 21.99
N CYS A 781 46.62 -32.07 23.24
CA CYS A 781 45.64 -32.81 24.05
C CYS A 781 45.25 -34.19 23.47
N ASP A 782 46.14 -34.86 22.73
CA ASP A 782 45.97 -36.25 22.25
C ASP A 782 46.37 -37.33 23.27
N GLY A 783 47.05 -36.93 24.36
CA GLY A 783 47.51 -37.79 25.45
C GLY A 783 48.96 -38.28 25.32
N VAL A 784 49.68 -37.83 24.30
CA VAL A 784 51.15 -37.93 24.15
C VAL A 784 51.76 -36.54 24.43
N ALA A 785 53.07 -36.34 24.24
CA ALA A 785 53.73 -35.05 24.40
C ALA A 785 54.95 -34.98 23.47
N ASP A 786 55.18 -33.84 22.82
CA ASP A 786 56.22 -33.57 21.83
C ASP A 786 56.11 -34.40 20.52
N GLU A 787 54.92 -34.87 20.12
CA GLU A 787 54.66 -35.57 18.84
C GLU A 787 54.44 -34.63 17.64
N GLU A 788 54.35 -35.23 16.43
CA GLU A 788 54.20 -34.58 15.12
C GLU A 788 55.11 -33.35 14.80
N LEU A 789 56.15 -33.11 15.60
CA LEU A 789 57.13 -32.05 15.39
C LEU A 789 57.75 -32.12 13.98
N PRO A 790 58.12 -30.96 13.37
CA PRO A 790 58.65 -30.89 12.01
C PRO A 790 60.12 -31.36 11.93
N GLU A 791 60.37 -32.63 12.22
CA GLU A 791 61.63 -33.27 11.94
C GLU A 791 61.93 -33.20 10.44
N GLY A 792 63.07 -32.64 10.03
CA GLY A 792 63.40 -32.61 8.60
C GLY A 792 64.29 -31.49 8.12
N VAL A 793 64.27 -30.34 8.80
CA VAL A 793 65.06 -29.19 8.35
C VAL A 793 66.55 -29.52 8.52
N ALA A 794 67.32 -29.30 7.46
CA ALA A 794 68.78 -29.46 7.50
C ALA A 794 69.40 -28.45 8.49
N CYS A 795 70.43 -28.90 9.20
CA CYS A 795 71.19 -28.09 10.15
C CYS A 795 72.68 -28.37 9.99
N ALA A 796 73.53 -27.38 10.28
CA ALA A 796 74.97 -27.49 10.26
C ALA A 796 75.53 -27.27 11.66
N VAL A 797 76.66 -27.90 12.00
CA VAL A 797 77.42 -27.54 13.19
C VAL A 797 78.12 -26.20 12.94
N SER A 798 78.01 -25.28 13.91
CA SER A 798 78.70 -24.00 13.86
C SER A 798 80.18 -24.16 14.20
N TYR A 799 81.06 -23.84 13.26
CA TYR A 799 82.52 -23.81 13.45
C TYR A 799 83.06 -22.36 13.38
N ASP A 800 84.27 -22.13 13.88
CA ASP A 800 84.88 -20.79 13.89
C ASP A 800 85.52 -20.49 12.53
N VAL A 801 84.86 -19.64 11.75
CA VAL A 801 85.32 -19.12 10.45
C VAL A 801 86.58 -18.24 10.53
N GLY A 802 87.01 -17.86 11.74
CA GLY A 802 88.31 -17.23 11.98
C GLY A 802 89.47 -18.22 12.15
N VAL A 803 89.17 -19.49 12.45
CA VAL A 803 90.14 -20.59 12.60
C VAL A 803 90.21 -21.43 11.33
N PHE A 804 89.05 -21.78 10.73
CA PHE A 804 88.94 -22.48 9.45
C PHE A 804 88.36 -21.53 8.38
N PRO A 805 89.17 -20.63 7.82
CA PRO A 805 88.71 -19.68 6.81
C PRO A 805 88.45 -20.38 5.47
N GLY A 806 87.47 -19.89 4.70
CA GLY A 806 87.15 -20.41 3.37
C GLY A 806 85.88 -21.27 3.31
N GLU A 807 85.66 -21.92 2.16
CA GLU A 807 84.47 -22.73 1.87
C GLU A 807 84.70 -24.18 2.34
N ARG A 808 84.35 -24.47 3.59
CA ARG A 808 84.60 -25.79 4.21
C ARG A 808 83.50 -26.80 3.88
N THR A 809 83.50 -27.26 2.63
CA THR A 809 82.51 -28.21 2.08
C THR A 809 83.16 -29.42 1.39
N GLY A 810 84.49 -29.54 1.47
CA GLY A 810 85.25 -30.70 1.03
C GLY A 810 85.12 -31.91 1.96
N GLY A 811 85.82 -32.96 1.58
CA GLY A 811 86.14 -34.08 2.45
C GLY A 811 84.98 -34.78 3.16
N VAL A 812 85.16 -34.94 4.48
CA VAL A 812 84.24 -35.68 5.35
C VAL A 812 83.11 -34.81 5.94
N CYS A 813 83.14 -33.50 5.73
CA CYS A 813 82.16 -32.57 6.28
C CYS A 813 80.76 -32.75 5.68
N ARG A 814 79.73 -32.68 6.53
CA ARG A 814 78.34 -32.89 6.12
C ARG A 814 77.33 -32.25 7.08
N THR A 815 76.21 -31.81 6.52
CA THR A 815 75.07 -31.32 7.30
C THR A 815 74.24 -32.46 7.90
N GLY A 816 73.51 -32.16 8.97
CA GLY A 816 72.63 -33.05 9.72
C GLY A 816 71.16 -32.64 9.64
N ARG A 817 70.31 -33.28 10.47
CA ARG A 817 68.85 -33.09 10.53
C ARG A 817 68.44 -32.73 11.95
N ARG A 818 67.51 -31.78 12.12
CA ARG A 818 66.99 -31.43 13.46
C ARG A 818 66.06 -32.50 14.02
N GLY A 819 66.10 -32.70 15.34
CA GLY A 819 65.19 -33.55 16.12
C GLY A 819 65.09 -33.08 17.58
N CYS A 820 64.08 -33.56 18.32
CA CYS A 820 63.84 -33.25 19.73
C CYS A 820 64.36 -34.39 20.62
N ILE A 821 65.15 -34.08 21.65
CA ILE A 821 65.58 -35.06 22.68
C ILE A 821 65.42 -34.43 24.06
N GLN A 822 64.55 -35.00 24.90
CA GLN A 822 64.27 -34.53 26.27
C GLN A 822 63.86 -33.05 26.35
N GLY A 823 62.95 -32.60 25.46
CA GLY A 823 62.46 -31.21 25.44
C GLY A 823 63.50 -30.18 24.96
N ALA A 824 64.46 -30.59 24.12
CA ALA A 824 65.43 -29.69 23.49
C ALA A 824 65.69 -30.05 22.02
N GLU A 825 65.79 -29.01 21.16
CA GLU A 825 66.10 -29.14 19.73
C GLU A 825 67.61 -29.38 19.51
N VAL A 826 67.97 -30.47 18.83
CA VAL A 826 69.36 -30.90 18.58
C VAL A 826 69.59 -31.21 17.09
N CYS A 827 70.82 -30.96 16.61
CA CYS A 827 71.21 -31.28 15.23
C CYS A 827 71.90 -32.65 15.15
N ILE A 828 71.21 -33.64 14.58
CA ILE A 828 71.63 -35.04 14.55
C ILE A 828 72.36 -35.34 13.23
N GLY A 829 73.58 -35.88 13.32
CA GLY A 829 74.32 -36.45 12.19
C GLY A 829 75.12 -35.47 11.32
N ALA A 830 75.43 -34.27 11.82
CA ALA A 830 76.33 -33.31 11.19
C ALA A 830 77.80 -33.54 11.59
N VAL A 831 78.74 -33.24 10.70
CA VAL A 831 80.20 -33.27 10.90
C VAL A 831 80.79 -31.99 10.30
N GLY A 832 81.69 -31.33 11.03
CA GLY A 832 82.36 -30.07 10.63
C GLY A 832 83.88 -30.21 10.68
N PRO A 833 84.62 -29.18 10.23
CA PRO A 833 86.06 -29.27 9.96
C PRO A 833 86.89 -29.42 11.24
N THR A 834 87.97 -30.18 11.13
CA THR A 834 89.00 -30.43 12.16
C THR A 834 90.40 -30.24 11.58
N SER A 835 91.47 -30.25 12.37
CA SER A 835 92.83 -30.10 11.81
C SER A 835 93.24 -31.29 10.97
N GLU A 836 93.90 -31.05 9.83
CA GLU A 836 94.32 -32.10 8.90
C GLU A 836 95.28 -33.13 9.56
N GLN A 837 95.07 -34.41 9.24
CA GLN A 837 95.90 -35.52 9.68
C GLN A 837 96.39 -36.31 8.47
N CYS A 838 97.58 -36.91 8.54
CA CYS A 838 98.09 -37.82 7.50
C CYS A 838 97.32 -39.16 7.54
N ASN A 839 96.11 -39.19 6.97
CA ASN A 839 95.17 -40.32 6.99
C ASN A 839 94.45 -40.59 5.64
N GLY A 840 94.70 -39.77 4.60
CA GLY A 840 94.08 -39.88 3.28
C GLY A 840 92.69 -39.24 3.15
N LEU A 841 92.27 -38.41 4.12
CA LEU A 841 91.00 -37.70 4.14
C LEU A 841 91.24 -36.20 4.38
N ASP A 842 90.51 -35.40 3.62
CA ASP A 842 90.28 -33.97 3.82
C ASP A 842 89.44 -33.79 5.12
N ASP A 843 90.13 -33.72 6.26
CA ASP A 843 89.58 -33.61 7.63
C ASP A 843 89.24 -32.14 7.98
N ASP A 844 89.91 -31.18 7.34
CA ASP A 844 89.70 -29.74 7.48
C ASP A 844 88.68 -29.16 6.47
N CYS A 845 88.31 -29.97 5.48
CA CYS A 845 87.27 -29.74 4.48
C CYS A 845 87.54 -28.58 3.52
N ASP A 846 88.79 -28.12 3.36
CA ASP A 846 89.17 -27.07 2.40
C ASP A 846 89.26 -27.56 0.93
N GLY A 847 89.32 -28.88 0.72
CA GLY A 847 89.36 -29.51 -0.59
C GLY A 847 90.74 -30.06 -1.02
N PHE A 848 91.77 -29.92 -0.18
CA PHE A 848 93.04 -30.65 -0.30
C PHE A 848 93.04 -31.88 0.64
N VAL A 849 94.10 -32.70 0.59
CA VAL A 849 94.21 -33.96 1.36
C VAL A 849 95.67 -34.13 1.78
N ASP A 850 95.87 -34.37 3.07
CA ASP A 850 97.16 -34.61 3.73
C ASP A 850 98.23 -33.51 3.48
N GLU A 851 97.86 -32.24 3.29
CA GLU A 851 98.84 -31.20 2.95
C GLU A 851 99.84 -30.88 4.07
N THR A 852 101.09 -30.62 3.68
CA THR A 852 102.16 -30.35 4.64
C THR A 852 102.14 -28.90 5.10
N GLY A 853 101.68 -28.65 6.32
CA GLY A 853 101.59 -27.33 6.93
C GLY A 853 101.47 -27.37 8.46
N PRO A 854 101.53 -26.23 9.16
CA PRO A 854 101.11 -26.17 10.55
C PRO A 854 99.58 -26.14 10.63
N ALA A 855 99.00 -26.92 11.55
CA ALA A 855 97.56 -26.92 11.83
C ALA A 855 97.00 -25.49 12.06
N PRO A 856 95.75 -25.21 11.65
CA PRO A 856 94.72 -26.18 11.27
C PRO A 856 94.78 -26.72 9.83
N ASP A 857 95.18 -25.88 8.87
CA ASP A 857 95.17 -26.18 7.42
C ASP A 857 96.45 -26.95 6.99
N GLY A 858 96.73 -28.08 7.64
CA GLY A 858 97.85 -28.97 7.29
C GLY A 858 98.36 -29.83 8.44
N VAL A 859 99.01 -30.95 8.07
CA VAL A 859 99.37 -32.02 9.01
C VAL A 859 100.34 -31.55 10.11
N GLU A 860 99.84 -31.48 11.35
CA GLU A 860 100.69 -31.14 12.49
C GLU A 860 101.85 -32.15 12.60
N GLY A 861 103.04 -31.67 12.93
CA GLY A 861 104.29 -32.44 12.89
C GLY A 861 104.40 -33.62 13.87
N ALA A 862 103.29 -34.06 14.47
CA ALA A 862 103.11 -35.30 15.20
C ALA A 862 101.80 -35.95 14.71
N VAL A 863 101.89 -36.98 13.86
CA VAL A 863 100.74 -37.78 13.44
C VAL A 863 100.28 -38.64 14.61
N THR A 864 99.02 -39.08 14.59
CA THR A 864 98.22 -39.59 15.72
C THR A 864 98.73 -40.85 16.44
N ASP A 865 99.88 -41.42 16.04
CA ASP A 865 100.61 -42.50 16.74
C ASP A 865 101.97 -42.04 17.32
N GLY A 866 102.14 -40.73 17.59
CA GLY A 866 103.34 -40.17 18.22
C GLY A 866 104.56 -40.08 17.29
N VAL A 867 104.33 -40.26 15.99
CA VAL A 867 105.32 -40.23 14.91
C VAL A 867 105.43 -38.83 14.34
N ALA A 868 106.63 -38.25 14.38
CA ALA A 868 106.91 -36.98 13.73
C ALA A 868 107.32 -37.20 12.26
N ILE A 869 106.58 -36.62 11.32
CA ILE A 869 106.97 -36.60 9.90
C ILE A 869 108.31 -35.86 9.77
N GLY A 870 109.33 -36.56 9.27
CA GLY A 870 110.73 -36.11 9.25
C GLY A 870 111.62 -36.66 10.38
N GLY A 871 111.10 -37.50 11.29
CA GLY A 871 111.86 -38.19 12.34
C GLY A 871 112.40 -39.58 11.93
N VAL A 872 113.30 -40.17 12.72
CA VAL A 872 113.89 -41.52 12.45
C VAL A 872 113.05 -42.67 13.03
N CYS A 873 113.20 -43.88 12.48
CA CYS A 873 112.45 -45.10 12.84
C CYS A 873 113.23 -46.39 12.62
N GLY A 874 112.78 -47.51 13.22
CA GLY A 874 113.36 -48.85 13.06
C GLY A 874 114.47 -49.21 14.07
N GLU A 875 114.71 -50.52 14.22
CA GLU A 875 115.64 -51.15 15.19
C GLU A 875 116.96 -51.59 14.51
N THR A 876 117.97 -51.99 15.29
CA THR A 876 119.29 -52.47 14.76
C THR A 876 119.82 -53.74 15.43
N VAL A 877 118.93 -54.58 15.97
CA VAL A 877 119.24 -55.87 16.62
C VAL A 877 119.11 -57.02 15.59
N GLY A 878 119.77 -58.16 15.80
CA GLY A 878 119.67 -59.31 14.90
C GLY A 878 119.99 -58.99 13.44
N ALA A 879 118.99 -59.18 12.57
CA ALA A 879 119.06 -58.88 11.13
C ALA A 879 118.46 -57.51 10.71
N CYS A 880 118.01 -56.69 11.67
CA CYS A 880 117.19 -55.48 11.46
C CYS A 880 118.02 -54.17 11.23
N VAL A 881 117.47 -53.15 10.54
CA VAL A 881 118.06 -51.78 10.36
C VAL A 881 117.01 -50.64 10.22
N SER A 882 117.40 -49.38 10.45
CA SER A 882 116.54 -48.18 10.61
C SER A 882 116.44 -47.18 9.42
N GLY A 883 115.35 -46.39 9.36
CA GLY A 883 114.97 -45.40 8.32
C GLY A 883 114.38 -44.06 8.82
N ILE A 884 113.58 -43.34 8.00
CA ILE A 884 112.96 -42.02 8.30
C ILE A 884 111.45 -41.98 7.95
N TRP A 885 110.63 -41.35 8.79
CA TRP A 885 109.18 -41.16 8.60
C TRP A 885 108.81 -40.09 7.56
N ALA A 886 107.96 -40.44 6.60
CA ALA A 886 107.32 -39.52 5.65
C ALA A 886 105.81 -39.78 5.53
N CYS A 887 105.01 -38.74 5.24
CA CYS A 887 103.59 -38.91 4.87
C CYS A 887 103.51 -39.21 3.37
N LEU A 888 103.09 -40.42 3.01
CA LEU A 888 103.01 -40.90 1.62
C LEU A 888 101.74 -41.74 1.45
N ASP A 889 100.94 -41.41 0.44
CA ASP A 889 99.66 -42.07 0.11
C ASP A 889 98.70 -42.19 1.32
N GLY A 890 98.60 -41.14 2.15
CA GLY A 890 97.70 -41.09 3.32
C GLY A 890 98.16 -41.86 4.56
N PHE A 891 99.44 -42.25 4.64
CA PHE A 891 100.00 -42.91 5.82
C PHE A 891 101.41 -42.42 6.15
N ALA A 892 101.69 -42.26 7.44
CA ALA A 892 103.06 -42.14 7.93
C ALA A 892 103.80 -43.47 7.71
N ARG A 893 104.88 -43.47 6.91
CA ARG A 893 105.69 -44.66 6.61
C ARG A 893 107.16 -44.42 6.86
N CYS A 894 107.84 -45.42 7.42
CA CYS A 894 109.28 -45.42 7.59
C CYS A 894 109.96 -45.81 6.26
N GLU A 895 110.54 -44.85 5.56
CA GLU A 895 111.33 -45.11 4.37
C GLU A 895 112.75 -45.54 4.77
N GLY A 896 113.08 -46.81 4.50
CA GLY A 896 114.46 -47.33 4.56
C GLY A 896 114.76 -48.48 5.54
N GLU A 897 113.80 -48.98 6.32
CA GLU A 897 114.04 -49.99 7.37
C GLU A 897 114.00 -51.47 6.89
N LEU A 898 114.53 -52.38 7.73
CA LEU A 898 114.32 -53.84 7.66
C LEU A 898 113.77 -54.36 8.99
N VAL A 899 112.65 -55.08 8.93
CA VAL A 899 111.82 -55.47 10.10
C VAL A 899 111.96 -56.95 10.51
N PRO A 900 111.65 -57.31 11.78
CA PRO A 900 111.79 -58.67 12.31
C PRO A 900 110.74 -59.68 11.81
N ARG A 901 110.98 -60.99 11.99
CA ARG A 901 110.16 -62.10 11.45
C ARG A 901 110.14 -63.32 12.38
N ALA A 902 108.97 -63.88 12.64
CA ALA A 902 108.79 -64.98 13.60
C ALA A 902 109.80 -66.15 13.49
N GLU A 903 110.31 -66.57 14.65
CA GLU A 903 111.23 -67.68 14.84
C GLU A 903 110.81 -68.98 14.12
N THR A 904 111.82 -69.71 13.64
CA THR A 904 111.69 -71.06 13.08
C THR A 904 112.84 -71.89 13.63
N CYS A 905 112.60 -73.09 14.18
CA CYS A 905 113.65 -73.91 14.83
C CYS A 905 114.82 -74.25 13.87
N ASN A 906 115.80 -73.35 13.78
CA ASN A 906 116.81 -73.24 12.73
C ASN A 906 118.17 -72.73 13.26
N GLY A 907 118.19 -72.02 14.39
CA GLY A 907 119.38 -71.51 15.05
C GLY A 907 119.76 -70.05 14.76
N VAL A 908 118.80 -69.20 14.37
CA VAL A 908 118.97 -67.75 14.11
C VAL A 908 117.85 -66.96 14.79
N ASP A 909 118.20 -65.84 15.40
CA ASP A 909 117.31 -64.76 15.87
C ASP A 909 116.72 -64.03 14.64
N ASP A 910 115.59 -64.54 14.14
CA ASP A 910 114.85 -64.01 12.99
C ASP A 910 113.86 -62.89 13.42
N ASP A 911 113.35 -62.89 14.65
CA ASP A 911 112.44 -61.84 15.19
C ASP A 911 113.11 -60.72 16.01
N CYS A 912 114.45 -60.64 15.96
CA CYS A 912 115.27 -59.57 16.50
C CYS A 912 115.04 -59.33 18.01
N ASP A 913 114.71 -60.38 18.78
CA ASP A 913 114.35 -60.33 20.21
C ASP A 913 115.51 -60.69 21.18
N GLU A 914 116.68 -61.02 20.61
CA GLU A 914 117.91 -61.52 21.27
C GLU A 914 117.89 -63.00 21.73
N ALA A 915 116.79 -63.73 21.55
CA ALA A 915 116.70 -65.18 21.75
C ALA A 915 116.86 -65.96 20.43
N VAL A 916 116.97 -67.30 20.51
CA VAL A 916 117.14 -68.19 19.35
C VAL A 916 116.42 -69.51 19.59
N ASP A 917 115.54 -69.91 18.67
CA ASP A 917 114.74 -71.14 18.71
C ASP A 917 113.95 -71.33 20.04
N GLU A 918 113.46 -70.24 20.67
CA GLU A 918 112.91 -70.35 22.02
C GLU A 918 111.49 -70.99 22.09
N PRO A 919 111.20 -71.82 23.11
CA PRO A 919 110.01 -72.71 23.10
C PRO A 919 108.71 -72.02 23.58
N SER A 920 108.59 -70.70 23.41
CA SER A 920 107.43 -69.92 23.87
C SER A 920 106.16 -70.14 23.04
N ASP A 921 106.28 -70.64 21.80
CA ASP A 921 105.15 -71.17 21.03
C ASP A 921 105.16 -72.72 20.94
N PRO A 922 104.18 -73.44 21.53
CA PRO A 922 104.05 -74.89 21.38
C PRO A 922 103.77 -75.35 19.93
N ALA A 923 103.50 -74.44 18.99
CA ALA A 923 103.32 -74.73 17.59
C ALA A 923 104.62 -75.08 16.84
N ILE A 924 105.81 -74.69 17.34
CA ILE A 924 107.11 -74.98 16.68
C ILE A 924 107.27 -76.48 16.40
N CYS A 925 106.78 -77.34 17.32
CA CYS A 925 106.86 -78.80 17.20
C CYS A 925 105.55 -79.55 17.41
N GLY A 926 104.48 -78.90 17.88
CA GLY A 926 103.17 -79.51 18.10
C GLY A 926 103.02 -80.20 19.46
N ALA A 927 101.77 -80.33 19.92
CA ALA A 927 101.38 -80.41 21.33
C ALA A 927 101.87 -81.59 22.21
N GLU A 928 102.66 -82.53 21.68
CA GLU A 928 103.32 -83.60 22.47
C GLU A 928 104.81 -83.78 22.11
N SER A 929 105.37 -82.84 21.35
CA SER A 929 106.77 -82.85 20.85
C SER A 929 107.48 -81.55 21.20
N ILE A 930 108.79 -81.63 21.45
CA ILE A 930 109.64 -80.50 21.82
C ILE A 930 110.81 -80.38 20.82
N CYS A 931 111.25 -79.15 20.49
CA CYS A 931 112.41 -78.98 19.62
C CYS A 931 113.67 -79.34 20.41
N ILE A 932 114.37 -80.38 19.94
CA ILE A 932 115.57 -80.92 20.57
C ILE A 932 116.76 -80.90 19.61
N LEU A 933 117.93 -80.66 20.19
CA LEU A 933 119.21 -80.85 19.56
C LEU A 933 119.67 -82.29 19.80
N GLN A 934 119.65 -83.14 18.76
CA GLN A 934 120.34 -84.43 18.82
C GLN A 934 121.82 -84.21 18.51
N MET A 935 122.73 -84.61 19.42
CA MET A 935 124.17 -84.39 19.23
C MET A 935 124.67 -85.01 17.92
N GLY A 936 125.00 -84.16 16.94
CA GLY A 936 125.39 -84.56 15.58
C GLY A 936 124.30 -84.41 14.51
N SER A 937 123.19 -83.73 14.79
CA SER A 937 122.14 -83.37 13.82
C SER A 937 121.48 -82.03 14.18
N ALA A 938 120.76 -81.42 13.24
CA ALA A 938 120.09 -80.13 13.43
C ALA A 938 118.93 -80.20 14.46
N SER A 939 118.46 -79.04 14.91
CA SER A 939 117.26 -78.89 15.76
C SER A 939 116.06 -79.60 15.11
N VAL A 940 115.42 -80.53 15.83
CA VAL A 940 114.30 -81.34 15.34
C VAL A 940 113.27 -81.63 16.43
N CYS A 941 112.01 -81.77 16.04
CA CYS A 941 110.89 -82.06 16.94
C CYS A 941 110.83 -83.54 17.33
N ALA A 942 110.76 -83.86 18.63
CA ALA A 942 110.64 -85.23 19.13
C ALA A 942 109.61 -85.39 20.27
N ALA A 943 108.90 -86.52 20.28
CA ALA A 943 107.78 -86.82 21.19
C ALA A 943 108.19 -87.67 22.42
N SER A 944 107.34 -87.72 23.45
CA SER A 944 107.61 -88.48 24.70
C SER A 944 107.25 -89.98 24.64
N CYS A 945 107.94 -90.83 25.40
CA CYS A 945 107.83 -92.30 25.27
C CYS A 945 106.60 -92.98 25.86
N GLY A 946 105.89 -92.34 26.81
CA GLY A 946 104.75 -92.94 27.52
C GLY A 946 104.93 -94.41 27.93
N THR A 947 104.03 -95.28 27.46
CA THR A 947 104.07 -96.74 27.65
C THR A 947 104.75 -97.51 26.51
N GLY A 948 105.35 -96.83 25.54
CA GLY A 948 106.07 -97.41 24.40
C GLY A 948 106.18 -96.44 23.22
N CYS A 949 107.33 -96.43 22.54
CA CYS A 949 107.55 -95.64 21.32
C CYS A 949 107.00 -96.33 20.06
N ALA A 950 106.95 -95.60 18.95
CA ALA A 950 106.57 -96.15 17.66
C ALA A 950 107.55 -97.25 17.18
N TYR A 951 107.09 -98.13 16.30
CA TYR A 951 107.93 -99.22 15.80
C TYR A 951 109.11 -98.67 15.00
N GLY A 952 110.34 -98.95 15.46
CA GLY A 952 111.57 -98.36 14.91
C GLY A 952 112.14 -97.21 15.76
N GLU A 953 111.59 -96.96 16.95
CA GLU A 953 112.11 -96.00 17.92
C GLU A 953 112.34 -96.66 19.29
N LYS A 954 113.36 -96.19 20.00
CA LYS A 954 113.65 -96.57 21.39
C LYS A 954 113.57 -95.34 22.27
N CYS A 955 113.09 -95.55 23.49
CA CYS A 955 113.02 -94.49 24.48
C CYS A 955 114.44 -94.08 24.94
N GLY A 956 114.76 -92.80 24.80
CA GLY A 956 116.09 -92.25 25.06
C GLY A 956 116.06 -90.88 25.73
N LEU A 957 117.15 -90.14 25.58
CA LEU A 957 117.41 -88.89 26.29
C LEU A 957 117.91 -87.84 25.29
N GLY A 958 117.08 -86.83 25.01
CA GLY A 958 117.39 -85.70 24.11
C GLY A 958 117.88 -84.48 24.89
N TYR A 959 118.10 -83.35 24.21
CA TYR A 959 118.46 -82.06 24.83
C TYR A 959 117.70 -80.92 24.13
N THR A 960 117.19 -79.91 24.84
CA THR A 960 116.50 -78.76 24.21
C THR A 960 117.44 -77.94 23.30
N SER A 961 116.92 -77.32 22.23
CA SER A 961 117.71 -76.43 21.34
C SER A 961 118.28 -75.22 22.07
N PHE A 962 117.44 -74.55 22.86
CA PHE A 962 117.73 -73.31 23.61
C PHE A 962 118.77 -73.52 24.74
N ASP A 963 118.41 -74.24 25.81
CA ASP A 963 119.29 -74.40 27.00
C ASP A 963 120.20 -75.65 27.00
N VAL A 964 120.11 -76.54 26.00
CA VAL A 964 120.78 -77.87 26.01
C VAL A 964 120.49 -78.67 27.30
N VAL A 965 119.25 -78.60 27.79
CA VAL A 965 118.82 -79.31 29.01
C VAL A 965 118.41 -80.74 28.67
N PRO A 966 118.96 -81.78 29.34
CA PRO A 966 118.63 -83.16 29.07
C PRO A 966 117.16 -83.48 29.34
N VAL A 967 116.42 -83.91 28.30
CA VAL A 967 115.03 -84.36 28.35
C VAL A 967 115.01 -85.90 28.33
N PRO A 968 114.84 -86.57 29.50
CA PRO A 968 114.70 -88.02 29.54
C PRO A 968 113.33 -88.48 29.02
N ASN A 969 113.30 -89.68 28.46
CA ASN A 969 112.10 -90.34 27.95
C ASN A 969 111.45 -89.66 26.74
N VAL A 970 112.25 -89.30 25.74
CA VAL A 970 111.79 -88.99 24.37
C VAL A 970 112.04 -90.17 23.42
N CYS A 971 111.15 -90.38 22.46
CA CYS A 971 111.31 -91.38 21.43
C CYS A 971 112.37 -90.93 20.43
N LEU A 972 113.43 -91.73 20.32
CA LEU A 972 114.53 -91.50 19.39
C LEU A 972 114.64 -92.69 18.42
N PRO A 973 114.96 -92.48 17.14
CA PRO A 973 115.08 -93.55 16.15
C PRO A 973 116.04 -94.69 16.59
N ASP A 974 115.56 -95.93 16.52
CA ASP A 974 116.28 -97.14 16.93
C ASP A 974 116.94 -97.84 15.74
N PRO A 975 118.28 -97.97 15.72
CA PRO A 975 118.99 -98.50 14.55
C PRO A 975 118.90 -100.04 14.36
N ALA A 976 118.29 -100.85 15.24
CA ALA A 976 118.22 -102.32 15.04
C ALA A 976 117.11 -103.09 15.83
N PRO A 977 116.08 -103.65 15.14
CA PRO A 977 115.12 -104.61 15.71
C PRO A 977 115.40 -106.09 15.33
N GLU A 978 115.39 -107.00 16.30
CA GLU A 978 115.61 -108.46 16.08
C GLU A 978 114.30 -109.27 15.99
N CYS A 979 114.30 -110.32 15.15
CA CYS A 979 113.18 -111.25 14.98
C CYS A 979 113.38 -112.55 15.80
N VAL A 980 112.34 -113.00 16.53
CA VAL A 980 112.28 -114.35 17.13
C VAL A 980 110.96 -115.03 16.77
N ALA A 981 111.03 -116.26 16.26
CA ALA A 981 109.86 -117.05 15.83
C ALA A 981 109.39 -118.05 16.90
N VAL A 982 108.07 -118.24 17.02
CA VAL A 982 107.43 -119.35 17.74
C VAL A 982 106.03 -119.62 17.12
N PRO A 983 105.47 -120.82 17.34
CA PRO A 983 105.45 -121.94 16.40
C PRO A 983 104.37 -121.87 15.30
#